data_AF-A0A7Y5MRL3-F1
#
_entry.id   AF-A0A7Y5MRL3-F1
#
_cell.length_a   1.000
_cell.length_b   1.000
_cell.length_c   1.000
_cell.angle_alpha   90.00
_cell.angle_beta   90.00
_cell.angle_gamma   90.00
#
_symmetry.space_group_name_H-M   'P 1'
#
loop_
_entity.id
_entity.type
_entity.pdbx_description
1 polymer ?
#
loop_
_entity_poly.entity_id
_entity_poly.type
_entity_poly.pdbx_seq_one_letter_code
_entity_poly.pdbx_strand_id
1 'polypeptide(L)'
;MSTFRVALALAALTLALALAFQGTRGVWEPDEGYYIGAARSMVESGDWTVPQVNLRPFLEKPPLVYWGSASGMVLFGFNEWAARLGNALWLSLTVLVVGLLGRSLGGNRLGAVSALCYLTMPVPFVAANMVTPDTPLAIWTTASMASFWMAVSAPKRGSEVLWKFSLGLCLGLGILAKGPAILVLLGPMGLYLLLTGQVARFLARWETLPALTAAAAIGGSWYVLIHQVVPGALAYAWDNQIMGRLFTEKYDRNPEFYKPFVIYLPILVVGSLPWSVAWFAKIGAMRESFAEWRRDLRSGANQPTLFLALWVLVPLAVFFVAKSRLVLYILPLFAPVAILSARCWLSWKPAWFEPRWNGARAGALAVWCLVLVISRLTMAHWPTDKDTRAFWNSLKDLIPEGRRELVVVNGIRHGLSFYSGGNVEWVTTRTDPYPTFFMPETFESEVHELPTSREYHVFLVRDPRDYTPVLERLSRTGFPFEDKPGPSGHRLLICPPAPEDRHSVSLAAMGDTRSGDSLQIQLGSALYHVDEERTLNGVILLGDNLAFEGDPRYFEEHFERPYNPLLRNGVRFFAVLGNQDVSGGFAGFQINHPLLGMRGRRYYSRVFGDGFVEVFFLDSTTLAADRAQRSWLARELATSPASWKVVAMHHPLYGSSLKRETPLPNLREQIEPILIEGGADIVLSGHHHFYQRIRPQHGIHYFIAGSGGKVAPGTLNRAASEFLAGEDQTTIALLLEFTADS
;
A
#
# COMPACT_ATOMS: atom_id res chain seq x y z
N MET A 1 -27.05 8.58 35.20
CA MET A 1 -25.63 8.83 34.79
C MET A 1 -25.56 10.16 34.06
N SER A 2 -24.50 10.96 34.27
CA SER A 2 -24.30 12.19 33.50
C SER A 2 -24.06 11.86 32.03
N THR A 3 -24.43 12.78 31.13
CA THR A 3 -24.21 12.68 29.67
C THR A 3 -22.74 12.38 29.33
N PHE A 4 -21.82 12.95 30.10
CA PHE A 4 -20.38 12.71 29.97
C PHE A 4 -19.98 11.25 30.23
N ARG A 5 -20.48 10.62 31.31
CA ARG A 5 -20.17 9.21 31.62
C ARG A 5 -20.69 8.25 30.55
N VAL A 6 -21.84 8.54 29.96
CA VAL A 6 -22.40 7.73 28.87
C VAL A 6 -21.53 7.84 27.61
N ALA A 7 -21.08 9.05 27.27
CA ALA A 7 -20.18 9.26 26.14
C ALA A 7 -18.85 8.54 26.32
N LEU A 8 -18.24 8.62 27.52
CA LEU A 8 -16.98 7.94 27.83
C LEU A 8 -17.12 6.41 27.75
N ALA A 9 -18.19 5.85 28.32
CA ALA A 9 -18.45 4.41 28.26
C ALA A 9 -18.65 3.93 26.81
N LEU A 10 -19.36 4.71 25.99
CA LEU A 10 -19.57 4.38 24.58
C LEU A 10 -18.29 4.49 23.76
N ALA A 11 -17.44 5.48 24.03
CA ALA A 11 -16.13 5.62 23.41
C ALA A 11 -15.22 4.43 23.77
N ALA A 12 -15.17 4.04 25.05
CA ALA A 12 -14.40 2.88 25.50
C ALA A 12 -14.90 1.58 24.84
N LEU A 13 -16.22 1.37 24.77
CA LEU A 13 -16.81 0.21 24.08
C LEU A 13 -16.49 0.21 22.58
N THR A 14 -16.53 1.39 21.94
CA THR A 14 -16.20 1.55 20.52
C THR A 14 -14.76 1.14 20.26
N LEU A 15 -13.80 1.67 21.04
CA LEU A 15 -12.39 1.33 20.91
C LEU A 15 -12.14 -0.16 21.16
N ALA A 16 -12.78 -0.74 22.18
CA ALA A 16 -12.67 -2.17 22.48
C ALA A 16 -13.15 -3.03 21.30
N LEU A 17 -14.34 -2.76 20.76
CA LEU A 17 -14.90 -3.54 19.65
C LEU A 17 -14.19 -3.26 18.32
N ALA A 18 -13.71 -2.04 18.08
CA ALA A 18 -13.02 -1.68 16.84
C ALA A 18 -11.59 -2.26 16.78
N LEU A 19 -10.83 -2.19 17.88
CA LEU A 19 -9.38 -2.46 17.87
C LEU A 19 -8.99 -3.86 18.39
N ALA A 20 -9.80 -4.47 19.27
CA ALA A 20 -9.41 -5.73 19.89
C ALA A 20 -9.30 -6.87 18.87
N PHE A 21 -8.21 -7.63 18.94
CA PHE A 21 -8.00 -8.87 18.17
C PHE A 21 -7.93 -8.69 16.64
N GLN A 22 -7.76 -7.48 16.10
CA GLN A 22 -7.65 -7.26 14.64
C GLN A 22 -6.49 -8.02 13.97
N GLY A 23 -5.42 -8.32 14.72
CA GLY A 23 -4.27 -9.11 14.25
C GLY A 23 -4.38 -10.63 14.43
N THR A 24 -5.49 -11.15 14.97
CA THR A 24 -5.59 -12.58 15.33
C THR A 24 -5.66 -13.54 14.14
N ARG A 25 -5.97 -13.03 12.94
CA ARG A 25 -6.08 -13.82 11.70
C ARG A 25 -5.23 -13.25 10.58
N GLY A 26 -4.81 -14.11 9.65
CA GLY A 26 -4.04 -13.70 8.49
C GLY A 26 -4.82 -12.80 7.54
N VAL A 27 -4.14 -12.23 6.55
CA VAL A 27 -4.75 -11.53 5.42
C VAL A 27 -5.60 -12.53 4.64
N TRP A 28 -6.85 -12.16 4.31
CA TRP A 28 -7.77 -13.03 3.58
C TRP A 28 -7.90 -12.65 2.10
N GLU A 29 -7.70 -13.64 1.24
CA GLU A 29 -7.86 -13.48 -0.21
C GLU A 29 -9.34 -13.49 -0.66
N PRO A 30 -9.65 -12.83 -1.80
CA PRO A 30 -8.76 -11.97 -2.57
C PRO A 30 -8.76 -10.50 -2.09
N ASP A 31 -9.83 -10.06 -1.43
CA ASP A 31 -10.07 -8.64 -1.17
C ASP A 31 -8.98 -7.99 -0.30
N GLU A 32 -8.66 -8.56 0.88
CA GLU A 32 -7.63 -7.95 1.73
C GLU A 32 -6.25 -8.05 1.09
N GLY A 33 -5.97 -9.12 0.33
CA GLY A 33 -4.71 -9.32 -0.38
C GLY A 33 -4.40 -8.15 -1.32
N TYR A 34 -5.38 -7.72 -2.12
CA TYR A 34 -5.23 -6.56 -3.00
C TYR A 34 -4.93 -5.27 -2.24
N TYR A 35 -5.76 -4.93 -1.26
CA TYR A 35 -5.69 -3.63 -0.59
C TYR A 35 -4.48 -3.52 0.34
N ILE A 36 -4.14 -4.60 1.04
CA ILE A 36 -2.97 -4.67 1.92
C ILE A 36 -1.69 -4.76 1.09
N GLY A 37 -1.68 -5.55 0.01
CA GLY A 37 -0.57 -5.60 -0.94
C GLY A 37 -0.27 -4.21 -1.51
N ALA A 38 -1.31 -3.51 -1.99
CA ALA A 38 -1.14 -2.16 -2.51
C ALA A 38 -0.67 -1.14 -1.48
N ALA A 39 -1.23 -1.21 -0.26
CA ALA A 39 -0.78 -0.37 0.83
C ALA A 39 0.67 -0.63 1.21
N ARG A 40 1.11 -1.89 1.19
CA ARG A 40 2.50 -2.27 1.43
C ARG A 40 3.42 -1.69 0.34
N SER A 41 3.08 -1.87 -0.93
CA SER A 41 3.88 -1.32 -2.03
C SER A 41 4.04 0.19 -1.93
N MET A 42 3.01 0.95 -1.51
CA MET A 42 3.14 2.39 -1.26
C MET A 42 4.15 2.73 -0.16
N VAL A 43 4.22 1.91 0.90
CA VAL A 43 5.18 2.12 1.99
C VAL A 43 6.60 1.76 1.56
N GLU A 44 6.76 0.69 0.78
CA GLU A 44 8.06 0.21 0.31
C GLU A 44 8.64 1.10 -0.79
N SER A 45 7.85 1.53 -1.77
CA SER A 45 8.30 2.36 -2.89
C SER A 45 8.41 3.84 -2.55
N GLY A 46 7.68 4.30 -1.52
CA GLY A 46 7.50 5.72 -1.24
C GLY A 46 6.56 6.44 -2.22
N ASP A 47 5.97 5.75 -3.21
CA ASP A 47 4.95 6.31 -4.08
C ASP A 47 3.54 6.12 -3.49
N TRP A 48 2.96 7.23 -3.02
CA TRP A 48 1.60 7.27 -2.46
C TRP A 48 0.54 7.66 -3.49
N THR A 49 0.93 7.85 -4.75
CA THR A 49 0.09 8.33 -5.85
C THR A 49 -0.47 7.17 -6.66
N VAL A 50 0.39 6.27 -7.15
CA VAL A 50 0.00 5.13 -7.99
C VAL A 50 -0.11 3.88 -7.10
N PRO A 51 -1.31 3.38 -6.78
CA PRO A 51 -1.43 2.10 -6.11
C PRO A 51 -0.84 1.01 -7.00
N GLN A 52 0.01 0.15 -6.47
CA GLN A 52 0.62 -0.96 -7.20
C GLN A 52 0.43 -2.25 -6.43
N VAL A 53 0.15 -3.36 -7.10
CA VAL A 53 0.17 -4.69 -6.48
C VAL A 53 1.16 -5.52 -7.28
N ASN A 54 2.19 -6.04 -6.61
CA ASN A 54 3.27 -6.79 -7.25
C ASN A 54 3.87 -5.99 -8.42
N LEU A 55 4.28 -4.75 -8.13
CA LEU A 55 4.87 -3.77 -9.07
C LEU A 55 3.97 -3.30 -10.23
N ARG A 56 2.76 -3.84 -10.39
CA ARG A 56 1.84 -3.43 -11.45
C ARG A 56 0.80 -2.43 -10.93
N PRO A 57 0.49 -1.34 -11.66
CA PRO A 57 -0.53 -0.39 -11.22
C PRO A 57 -1.91 -1.02 -11.03
N PHE A 58 -2.50 -0.79 -9.87
CA PHE A 58 -3.78 -1.31 -9.43
C PHE A 58 -4.81 -0.19 -9.30
N LEU A 59 -5.38 0.22 -10.44
CA LEU A 59 -6.30 1.38 -10.53
C LEU A 59 -7.78 1.02 -10.32
N GLU A 60 -8.06 -0.08 -9.61
CA GLU A 60 -9.43 -0.51 -9.32
C GLU A 60 -10.18 0.45 -8.38
N LYS A 61 -9.47 1.05 -7.42
CA LYS A 61 -10.05 1.94 -6.42
C LYS A 61 -9.15 3.16 -6.18
N PRO A 62 -9.74 4.32 -5.84
CA PRO A 62 -8.97 5.50 -5.42
C PRO A 62 -8.32 5.29 -4.04
N PRO A 63 -7.46 6.21 -3.57
CA PRO A 63 -6.35 5.81 -2.72
C PRO A 63 -6.68 5.71 -1.22
N LEU A 64 -7.86 6.16 -0.78
CA LEU A 64 -8.11 6.37 0.65
C LEU A 64 -8.08 5.07 1.48
N VAL A 65 -8.47 3.93 0.88
CA VAL A 65 -8.38 2.61 1.54
C VAL A 65 -6.93 2.17 1.72
N TYR A 66 -6.07 2.42 0.73
CA TYR A 66 -4.65 2.07 0.80
C TYR A 66 -3.95 2.99 1.79
N TRP A 67 -4.20 4.30 1.74
CA TRP A 67 -3.62 5.26 2.69
C TRP A 67 -3.96 4.91 4.15
N GLY A 68 -5.20 4.53 4.44
CA GLY A 68 -5.58 4.10 5.79
C GLY A 68 -4.83 2.85 6.29
N SER A 69 -4.52 1.92 5.39
CA SER A 69 -3.78 0.69 5.72
C SER A 69 -2.26 0.96 5.80
N ALA A 70 -1.73 1.72 4.84
CA ALA A 70 -0.33 2.13 4.74
C ALA A 70 0.09 2.98 5.95
N SER A 71 -0.73 3.95 6.37
CA SER A 71 -0.48 4.73 7.59
C SER A 71 -0.40 3.84 8.83
N GLY A 72 -1.20 2.78 8.92
CA GLY A 72 -1.11 1.81 10.00
C GLY A 72 0.24 1.09 10.01
N MET A 73 0.69 0.61 8.84
CA MET A 73 1.97 -0.07 8.68
C MET A 73 3.17 0.85 8.97
N VAL A 74 3.10 2.13 8.57
CA VAL A 74 4.14 3.12 8.88
C VAL A 74 4.25 3.34 10.39
N LEU A 75 3.12 3.41 11.11
CA LEU A 75 3.11 3.72 12.54
C LEU A 75 3.44 2.53 13.43
N PHE A 76 3.08 1.31 13.03
CA PHE A 76 3.12 0.11 13.90
C PHE A 76 3.83 -1.09 13.26
N GLY A 77 4.48 -0.91 12.11
CA GLY A 77 5.19 -1.93 11.37
C GLY A 77 4.28 -2.85 10.53
N PHE A 78 4.91 -3.73 9.76
CA PHE A 78 4.22 -4.68 8.87
C PHE A 78 3.63 -5.85 9.65
N ASN A 79 2.42 -5.66 10.18
CA ASN A 79 1.61 -6.72 10.79
C ASN A 79 0.12 -6.52 10.49
N GLU A 80 -0.69 -7.55 10.69
CA GLU A 80 -2.10 -7.53 10.29
C GLU A 80 -2.95 -6.58 11.12
N TRP A 81 -2.58 -6.34 12.37
CA TRP A 81 -3.28 -5.37 13.22
C TRP A 81 -3.07 -3.96 12.66
N ALA A 82 -1.83 -3.61 12.34
CA ALA A 82 -1.45 -2.35 11.70
C ALA A 82 -2.15 -2.16 10.36
N ALA A 83 -2.17 -3.19 9.51
CA ALA A 83 -2.84 -3.16 8.21
C ALA A 83 -4.35 -2.87 8.29
N ARG A 84 -5.00 -3.25 9.40
CA ARG A 84 -6.46 -3.06 9.63
C ARG A 84 -6.80 -1.82 10.46
N LEU A 85 -5.80 -1.08 10.93
CA LEU A 85 -6.00 0.07 11.81
C LEU A 85 -6.92 1.13 11.18
N GLY A 86 -6.70 1.47 9.91
CA GLY A 86 -7.54 2.42 9.19
C GLY A 86 -9.02 2.02 9.21
N ASN A 87 -9.34 0.74 8.99
CA ASN A 87 -10.72 0.24 9.03
C ASN A 87 -11.35 0.35 10.42
N ALA A 88 -10.60 0.07 11.48
CA ALA A 88 -11.07 0.23 12.85
C ALA A 88 -11.38 1.71 13.18
N LEU A 89 -10.56 2.63 12.67
CA LEU A 89 -10.78 4.08 12.81
C LEU A 89 -12.01 4.54 12.02
N TRP A 90 -12.22 4.04 10.80
CA TRP A 90 -13.42 4.36 10.00
C TRP A 90 -14.71 3.89 10.67
N LEU A 91 -14.72 2.70 11.28
CA LEU A 91 -15.85 2.24 12.10
C LEU A 91 -16.11 3.20 13.26
N SER A 92 -15.06 3.54 14.02
CA SER A 92 -15.15 4.40 15.19
C SER A 92 -15.70 5.79 14.85
N LEU A 93 -15.23 6.37 13.75
CA LEU A 93 -15.74 7.63 13.21
C LEU A 93 -17.20 7.49 12.75
N THR A 94 -17.58 6.37 12.14
CA THR A 94 -18.98 6.17 11.71
C THR A 94 -19.92 6.12 12.91
N VAL A 95 -19.53 5.41 13.97
CA VAL A 95 -20.27 5.36 15.24
C VAL A 95 -20.46 6.77 15.82
N LEU A 96 -19.40 7.57 15.83
CA LEU A 96 -19.45 8.96 16.30
C LEU A 96 -20.45 9.79 15.48
N VAL A 97 -20.36 9.76 14.15
CA VAL A 97 -21.22 10.56 13.27
C VAL A 97 -22.69 10.08 13.35
N VAL A 98 -22.94 8.77 13.42
CA VAL A 98 -24.28 8.22 13.65
C VAL A 98 -24.86 8.72 14.97
N GLY A 99 -24.05 8.78 16.03
CA GLY A 99 -24.46 9.32 17.33
C GLY A 99 -24.76 10.81 17.30
N LEU A 100 -23.93 11.60 16.63
CA LEU A 100 -24.13 13.05 16.47
C LEU A 100 -25.39 13.35 15.64
N LEU A 101 -25.61 12.62 14.54
CA LEU A 101 -26.82 12.74 13.73
C LEU A 101 -28.07 12.27 14.50
N GLY A 102 -27.99 11.15 15.21
CA GLY A 102 -29.07 10.70 16.09
C GLY A 102 -29.42 11.76 17.15
N ARG A 103 -28.41 12.45 17.69
CA ARG A 103 -28.61 13.55 18.65
C ARG A 103 -29.32 14.75 18.02
N SER A 104 -28.95 15.15 16.80
CA SER A 104 -29.62 16.27 16.13
C SER A 104 -31.07 15.94 15.74
N LEU A 105 -31.37 14.65 15.50
CA LEU A 105 -32.70 14.17 15.10
C LEU A 105 -33.68 13.91 16.26
N GLY A 106 -33.21 13.83 17.51
CA GLY A 106 -34.07 13.43 18.64
C GLY A 106 -33.46 13.54 20.04
N GLY A 107 -32.40 14.35 20.19
CA GLY A 107 -31.76 14.64 21.47
C GLY A 107 -30.75 13.59 21.93
N ASN A 108 -30.10 13.86 23.08
CA ASN A 108 -28.95 13.10 23.58
C ASN A 108 -29.20 11.59 23.70
N ARG A 109 -30.43 11.20 24.10
CA ARG A 109 -30.79 9.79 24.27
C ARG A 109 -30.86 9.06 22.93
N LEU A 110 -31.44 9.68 21.89
CA LEU A 110 -31.47 9.08 20.56
C LEU A 110 -30.05 8.94 20.03
N GLY A 111 -29.20 9.97 20.18
CA GLY A 111 -27.81 9.91 19.75
C GLY A 111 -27.01 8.75 20.36
N ALA A 112 -27.06 8.61 21.69
CA ALA A 112 -26.33 7.52 22.37
C ALA A 112 -26.83 6.14 21.95
N VAL A 113 -28.15 5.94 21.80
CA VAL A 113 -28.71 4.65 21.38
C VAL A 113 -28.43 4.37 19.91
N SER A 114 -28.48 5.36 19.01
CA SER A 114 -28.13 5.17 17.59
C SER A 114 -26.68 4.72 17.41
N ALA A 115 -25.74 5.35 18.11
CA ALA A 115 -24.34 4.97 18.07
C ALA A 115 -24.12 3.55 18.64
N LEU A 116 -24.78 3.23 19.76
CA LEU A 116 -24.78 1.87 20.30
C LEU A 116 -25.36 0.85 19.31
N CYS A 117 -26.46 1.20 18.63
CA CYS A 117 -27.06 0.34 17.63
C CYS A 117 -26.07 0.02 16.52
N TYR A 118 -25.51 1.04 15.87
CA TYR A 118 -24.57 0.85 14.76
C TYR A 118 -23.33 0.04 15.16
N LEU A 119 -22.75 0.36 16.33
CA LEU A 119 -21.56 -0.32 16.85
C LEU A 119 -21.78 -1.82 17.07
N THR A 120 -23.00 -2.22 17.44
CA THR A 120 -23.33 -3.61 17.82
C THR A 120 -24.05 -4.39 16.72
N MET A 121 -24.15 -3.83 15.52
CA MET A 121 -24.67 -4.53 14.34
C MET A 121 -23.59 -5.44 13.73
N PRO A 122 -23.88 -6.73 13.45
CA PRO A 122 -22.91 -7.68 12.92
C PRO A 122 -22.22 -7.23 11.63
N VAL A 123 -22.94 -6.61 10.69
CA VAL A 123 -22.37 -6.27 9.37
C VAL A 123 -21.34 -5.13 9.47
N PRO A 124 -21.63 -3.96 10.07
CA PRO A 124 -20.60 -2.95 10.35
C PRO A 124 -19.44 -3.48 11.17
N PHE A 125 -19.71 -4.31 12.17
CA PHE A 125 -18.67 -4.92 13.00
C PHE A 125 -17.73 -5.80 12.16
N VAL A 126 -18.25 -6.75 11.38
CA VAL A 126 -17.44 -7.65 10.54
C VAL A 126 -16.72 -6.88 9.43
N ALA A 127 -17.39 -5.94 8.76
CA ALA A 127 -16.78 -5.14 7.68
C ALA A 127 -15.55 -4.33 8.16
N ALA A 128 -15.57 -3.83 9.40
CA ALA A 128 -14.44 -3.15 10.00
C ALA A 128 -13.22 -4.05 10.28
N ASN A 129 -13.37 -5.38 10.13
CA ASN A 129 -12.29 -6.34 10.27
C ASN A 129 -11.73 -6.82 8.93
N MET A 130 -12.30 -6.38 7.80
CA MET A 130 -11.85 -6.76 6.46
C MET A 130 -11.48 -5.50 5.68
N VAL A 131 -10.21 -5.35 5.30
CA VAL A 131 -9.75 -4.21 4.50
C VAL A 131 -10.47 -4.22 3.16
N THR A 132 -11.38 -3.26 2.98
CA THR A 132 -12.22 -3.06 1.79
C THR A 132 -12.56 -1.57 1.69
N PRO A 133 -12.88 -1.06 0.49
CA PRO A 133 -13.27 0.34 0.30
C PRO A 133 -14.69 0.65 0.85
N ASP A 134 -15.43 -0.36 1.31
CA ASP A 134 -16.80 -0.20 1.83
C ASP A 134 -16.83 0.51 3.18
N THR A 135 -15.91 0.19 4.09
CA THR A 135 -15.81 0.81 5.41
C THR A 135 -15.48 2.32 5.34
N PRO A 136 -14.48 2.79 4.57
CA PRO A 136 -14.29 4.22 4.35
C PRO A 136 -15.46 4.87 3.59
N LEU A 137 -16.11 4.18 2.65
CA LEU A 137 -17.32 4.71 2.02
C LEU A 137 -18.46 4.90 3.04
N ALA A 138 -18.61 3.99 4.01
CA ALA A 138 -19.66 4.05 5.03
C ALA A 138 -19.55 5.28 5.92
N ILE A 139 -18.34 5.67 6.37
CA ILE A 139 -18.15 6.92 7.11
C ILE A 139 -18.50 8.13 6.23
N TRP A 140 -17.97 8.22 5.01
CA TRP A 140 -18.16 9.42 4.20
C TRP A 140 -19.58 9.60 3.69
N THR A 141 -20.29 8.51 3.38
CA THR A 141 -21.73 8.55 3.10
C THR A 141 -22.53 9.01 4.31
N THR A 142 -22.19 8.51 5.51
CA THR A 142 -22.83 8.91 6.77
C THR A 142 -22.57 10.39 7.08
N ALA A 143 -21.33 10.85 6.92
CA ALA A 143 -20.93 12.24 7.14
C ALA A 143 -21.55 13.20 6.11
N SER A 144 -21.67 12.79 4.84
CA SER A 144 -22.40 13.55 3.81
C SER A 144 -23.87 13.70 4.18
N MET A 145 -24.55 12.62 4.57
CA MET A 145 -25.96 12.70 4.95
C MET A 145 -26.19 13.47 6.25
N ALA A 146 -25.28 13.36 7.23
CA ALA A 146 -25.30 14.19 8.42
C ALA A 146 -25.10 15.67 8.08
N SER A 147 -24.13 16.01 7.25
CA SER A 147 -23.87 17.39 6.80
C SER A 147 -25.05 17.96 6.01
N PHE A 148 -25.64 17.17 5.12
CA PHE A 148 -26.85 17.54 4.39
C PHE A 148 -28.00 17.85 5.34
N TRP A 149 -28.28 16.97 6.30
CA TRP A 149 -29.33 17.18 7.31
C TRP A 149 -29.08 18.47 8.10
N MET A 150 -27.86 18.66 8.59
CA MET A 150 -27.50 19.86 9.36
C MET A 150 -27.59 21.14 8.52
N ALA A 151 -27.35 21.08 7.21
CA ALA A 151 -27.51 22.20 6.30
C ALA A 151 -28.99 22.55 6.05
N VAL A 152 -29.83 21.57 5.72
CA VAL A 152 -31.27 21.81 5.46
C VAL A 152 -32.03 22.23 6.71
N SER A 153 -31.60 21.77 7.89
CA SER A 153 -32.18 22.14 9.18
C SER A 153 -31.48 23.32 9.87
N ALA A 154 -30.54 23.99 9.20
CA ALA A 154 -29.77 25.06 9.81
C ALA A 154 -30.64 26.27 10.19
N PRO A 155 -30.60 26.74 11.46
CA PRO A 155 -31.39 27.88 11.89
C PRO A 155 -30.82 29.22 11.39
N LYS A 156 -29.52 29.26 11.12
CA LYS A 156 -28.78 30.46 10.69
C LYS A 156 -28.06 30.21 9.37
N ARG A 157 -27.98 31.25 8.53
CA ARG A 157 -27.29 31.19 7.23
C ARG A 157 -25.83 30.74 7.36
N GLY A 158 -25.07 31.27 8.32
CA GLY A 158 -23.67 30.86 8.51
C GLY A 158 -23.49 29.37 8.79
N SER A 159 -24.38 28.77 9.58
CA SER A 159 -24.38 27.32 9.82
C SER A 159 -24.77 26.53 8.57
N GLU A 160 -25.73 27.02 7.78
CA GLU A 160 -26.09 26.41 6.48
C GLU A 160 -24.88 26.36 5.54
N VAL A 161 -24.13 27.46 5.43
CA VAL A 161 -22.91 27.55 4.59
C VAL A 161 -21.84 26.57 5.06
N LEU A 162 -21.55 26.54 6.36
CA LEU A 162 -20.57 25.62 6.94
C LEU A 162 -20.93 24.16 6.60
N TRP A 163 -22.18 23.76 6.82
CA TRP A 163 -22.61 22.38 6.59
C TRP A 163 -22.71 22.02 5.11
N LYS A 164 -23.02 22.97 4.22
CA LYS A 164 -22.89 22.78 2.77
C LYS A 164 -21.43 22.54 2.37
N PHE A 165 -20.50 23.34 2.89
CA PHE A 165 -19.09 23.15 2.64
C PHE A 165 -18.60 21.79 3.17
N SER A 166 -18.97 21.41 4.40
CA SER A 166 -18.69 20.08 4.96
C SER A 166 -19.30 18.94 4.12
N LEU A 167 -20.51 19.11 3.57
CA LEU A 167 -21.10 18.17 2.64
C LEU A 167 -20.22 17.99 1.39
N GLY A 168 -19.72 19.10 0.82
CA GLY A 168 -18.77 19.08 -0.29
C GLY A 168 -17.49 18.29 0.01
N LEU A 169 -16.86 18.57 1.16
CA LEU A 169 -15.67 17.84 1.62
C LEU A 169 -15.94 16.33 1.77
N CYS A 170 -17.05 15.96 2.41
CA CYS A 170 -17.41 14.55 2.63
C CYS A 170 -17.72 13.82 1.32
N LEU A 171 -18.39 14.48 0.37
CA LEU A 171 -18.62 13.93 -0.97
C LEU A 171 -17.29 13.69 -1.70
N GLY A 172 -16.37 14.66 -1.65
CA GLY A 172 -15.02 14.50 -2.23
C GLY A 172 -14.24 13.34 -1.62
N LEU A 173 -14.23 13.21 -0.29
CA LEU A 173 -13.55 12.10 0.40
C LEU A 173 -14.21 10.74 0.13
N GLY A 174 -15.53 10.68 -0.03
CA GLY A 174 -16.21 9.46 -0.46
C GLY A 174 -15.91 9.07 -1.91
N ILE A 175 -15.67 10.06 -2.79
CA ILE A 175 -15.14 9.81 -4.14
C ILE A 175 -13.72 9.22 -4.05
N LEU A 176 -12.86 9.72 -3.16
CA LEU A 176 -11.54 9.13 -2.90
C LEU A 176 -11.60 7.77 -2.17
N ALA A 177 -12.73 7.40 -1.57
CA ALA A 177 -12.91 6.09 -0.92
C ALA A 177 -13.29 4.99 -1.91
N LYS A 178 -14.29 5.24 -2.76
CA LYS A 178 -14.85 4.21 -3.64
C LYS A 178 -15.37 4.77 -4.97
N GLY A 179 -14.80 5.88 -5.42
CA GLY A 179 -15.15 6.52 -6.68
C GLY A 179 -16.60 7.02 -6.71
N PRO A 180 -17.29 6.90 -7.85
CA PRO A 180 -18.62 7.50 -8.05
C PRO A 180 -19.73 6.85 -7.21
N ALA A 181 -19.46 5.76 -6.48
CA ALA A 181 -20.44 5.06 -5.65
C ALA A 181 -21.14 5.98 -4.63
N ILE A 182 -20.45 7.01 -4.09
CA ILE A 182 -21.06 7.95 -3.15
C ILE A 182 -22.16 8.82 -3.80
N LEU A 183 -22.12 9.02 -5.13
CA LEU A 183 -23.08 9.87 -5.85
C LEU A 183 -24.50 9.30 -5.83
N VAL A 184 -24.68 8.03 -5.47
CA VAL A 184 -26.00 7.44 -5.20
C VAL A 184 -26.75 8.24 -4.14
N LEU A 185 -26.06 8.95 -3.22
CA LEU A 185 -26.68 9.81 -2.23
C LEU A 185 -27.32 11.10 -2.78
N LEU A 186 -26.97 11.51 -4.00
CA LEU A 186 -27.63 12.66 -4.63
C LEU A 186 -29.13 12.40 -4.86
N GLY A 187 -29.51 11.14 -5.11
CA GLY A 187 -30.90 10.71 -5.23
C GLY A 187 -31.76 11.03 -3.99
N PRO A 188 -31.46 10.48 -2.80
CA PRO A 188 -32.23 10.79 -1.59
C PRO A 188 -32.15 12.27 -1.19
N MET A 189 -31.02 12.95 -1.37
CA MET A 189 -30.90 14.39 -1.09
C MET A 189 -31.82 15.21 -2.00
N GLY A 190 -31.76 14.98 -3.32
CA GLY A 190 -32.57 15.69 -4.31
C GLY A 190 -34.06 15.45 -4.11
N LEU A 191 -34.46 14.19 -3.89
CA LEU A 191 -35.86 13.84 -3.63
C LEU A 191 -36.37 14.46 -2.32
N TYR A 192 -35.54 14.51 -1.26
CA TYR A 192 -35.89 15.20 -0.02
C TYR A 192 -36.12 16.70 -0.25
N LEU A 193 -35.21 17.37 -0.97
CA LEU A 193 -35.34 18.80 -1.28
C LEU A 193 -36.59 19.09 -2.12
N LEU A 194 -36.89 18.21 -3.10
CA LEU A 194 -38.08 18.31 -3.93
C LEU A 194 -39.36 18.20 -3.09
N LEU A 195 -39.46 17.14 -2.29
CA LEU A 195 -40.65 16.86 -1.46
C LEU A 195 -40.85 17.90 -0.35
N THR A 196 -39.79 18.58 0.09
CA THR A 196 -39.87 19.64 1.10
C THR A 196 -39.90 21.06 0.53
N GLY A 197 -39.87 21.22 -0.80
CA GLY A 197 -39.89 22.54 -1.46
C GLY A 197 -38.63 23.37 -1.22
N GLN A 198 -37.51 22.76 -0.83
CA GLN A 198 -36.27 23.46 -0.45
C GLN A 198 -35.25 23.58 -1.59
N VAL A 199 -35.57 23.09 -2.80
CA VAL A 199 -34.65 23.04 -3.96
C VAL A 199 -34.00 24.40 -4.25
N ALA A 200 -34.79 25.46 -4.46
CA ALA A 200 -34.27 26.78 -4.80
C ALA A 200 -33.41 27.36 -3.65
N ARG A 201 -33.86 27.23 -2.41
CA ARG A 201 -33.10 27.67 -1.22
C ARG A 201 -31.75 26.95 -1.14
N PHE A 202 -31.73 25.65 -1.38
CA PHE A 202 -30.54 24.86 -1.19
C PHE A 202 -29.56 25.05 -2.35
N LEU A 203 -30.01 25.04 -3.60
CA LEU A 203 -29.14 25.00 -4.80
C LEU A 203 -28.90 26.36 -5.46
N ALA A 204 -29.90 27.25 -5.53
CA ALA A 204 -29.78 28.53 -6.27
C ALA A 204 -28.91 29.58 -5.53
N ARG A 205 -28.50 29.26 -4.31
CA ARG A 205 -27.65 30.09 -3.46
C ARG A 205 -26.18 29.88 -3.84
N TRP A 206 -25.43 30.98 -4.00
CA TRP A 206 -24.03 30.97 -4.42
C TRP A 206 -23.13 30.16 -3.48
N GLU A 207 -23.53 30.01 -2.21
CA GLU A 207 -22.80 29.25 -1.18
C GLU A 207 -22.77 27.74 -1.45
N THR A 208 -23.57 27.26 -2.41
CA THR A 208 -23.48 25.91 -2.95
C THR A 208 -22.24 25.74 -3.83
N LEU A 209 -21.76 26.80 -4.48
CA LEU A 209 -20.59 26.75 -5.35
C LEU A 209 -19.32 26.32 -4.58
N PRO A 210 -18.94 26.93 -3.43
CA PRO A 210 -17.81 26.43 -2.64
C PRO A 210 -17.91 24.95 -2.26
N ALA A 211 -19.12 24.45 -1.97
CA ALA A 211 -19.32 23.03 -1.66
C ALA A 211 -19.06 22.12 -2.87
N LEU A 212 -19.57 22.50 -4.05
CA LEU A 212 -19.31 21.78 -5.30
C LEU A 212 -17.83 21.83 -5.68
N THR A 213 -17.20 23.00 -5.54
CA THR A 213 -15.76 23.16 -5.77
C THR A 213 -14.93 22.31 -4.81
N ALA A 214 -15.30 22.24 -3.53
CA ALA A 214 -14.62 21.38 -2.56
C ALA A 214 -14.77 19.89 -2.90
N ALA A 215 -15.97 19.46 -3.29
CA ALA A 215 -16.21 18.08 -3.73
C ALA A 215 -15.39 17.72 -4.98
N ALA A 216 -15.35 18.61 -5.98
CA ALA A 216 -14.60 18.41 -7.20
C ALA A 216 -13.08 18.46 -6.98
N ALA A 217 -12.59 19.41 -6.19
CA ALA A 217 -11.17 19.57 -5.90
C ALA A 217 -10.62 18.36 -5.13
N ILE A 218 -11.33 17.90 -4.09
CA ILE A 218 -10.89 16.74 -3.30
C ILE A 218 -11.12 15.46 -4.09
N GLY A 219 -12.35 15.22 -4.55
CA GLY A 219 -12.72 13.99 -5.23
C GLY A 219 -11.99 13.80 -6.56
N GLY A 220 -11.69 14.88 -7.28
CA GLY A 220 -10.98 14.88 -8.56
C GLY A 220 -9.47 14.93 -8.44
N SER A 221 -8.89 15.30 -7.29
CA SER A 221 -7.44 15.49 -7.13
C SER A 221 -6.64 14.27 -7.60
N TRP A 222 -6.96 13.09 -7.07
CA TRP A 222 -6.28 11.86 -7.44
C TRP A 222 -6.52 11.45 -8.90
N TYR A 223 -7.72 11.67 -9.44
CA TYR A 223 -8.00 11.35 -10.85
C TYR A 223 -7.24 12.26 -11.83
N VAL A 224 -7.05 13.54 -11.48
CA VAL A 224 -6.23 14.47 -12.26
C VAL A 224 -4.76 14.03 -12.21
N LEU A 225 -4.25 13.70 -11.02
CA LEU A 225 -2.87 13.23 -10.85
C LEU A 225 -2.61 11.92 -11.60
N ILE A 226 -3.47 10.91 -11.41
CA ILE A 226 -3.27 9.60 -12.05
C ILE A 226 -3.40 9.67 -13.57
N HIS A 227 -4.22 10.60 -14.09
CA HIS A 227 -4.30 10.83 -15.54
C HIS A 227 -2.97 11.35 -16.12
N GLN A 228 -2.26 12.19 -15.37
CA GLN A 228 -0.98 12.75 -15.78
C GLN A 228 0.15 11.72 -15.70
N VAL A 229 0.09 10.82 -14.72
CA VAL A 229 1.15 9.82 -14.48
C VAL A 229 0.93 8.52 -15.26
N VAL A 230 -0.33 8.10 -15.46
CA VAL A 230 -0.69 6.82 -16.06
C VAL A 230 -1.61 7.02 -17.26
N PRO A 231 -1.11 6.87 -18.50
CA PRO A 231 -1.92 6.95 -19.71
C PRO A 231 -3.11 5.97 -19.67
N GLY A 232 -4.29 6.43 -20.09
CA GLY A 232 -5.50 5.60 -20.14
C GLY A 232 -6.24 5.40 -18.80
N ALA A 233 -5.71 5.88 -17.67
CA ALA A 233 -6.33 5.69 -16.35
C ALA A 233 -7.78 6.20 -16.24
N LEU A 234 -8.09 7.37 -16.81
CA LEU A 234 -9.46 7.91 -16.79
C LEU A 234 -10.43 7.11 -17.66
N ALA A 235 -9.98 6.66 -18.84
CA ALA A 235 -10.78 5.83 -19.73
C ALA A 235 -11.13 4.50 -19.04
N TYR A 236 -10.15 3.91 -18.35
CA TYR A 236 -10.37 2.72 -17.53
C TYR A 236 -11.35 2.96 -16.38
N ALA A 237 -11.17 4.04 -15.61
CA ALA A 237 -12.08 4.36 -14.51
C ALA A 237 -13.53 4.52 -15.02
N TRP A 238 -13.72 5.16 -16.18
CA TRP A 238 -15.03 5.30 -16.80
C TRP A 238 -15.63 3.95 -17.24
N ASP A 239 -14.89 3.18 -18.04
CA ASP A 239 -15.37 1.90 -18.60
C ASP A 239 -15.61 0.86 -17.49
N ASN A 240 -14.62 0.63 -16.63
CA ASN A 240 -14.69 -0.43 -15.64
C ASN A 240 -15.51 -0.04 -14.40
N GLN A 241 -15.37 1.18 -13.88
CA GLN A 241 -15.97 1.52 -12.58
C GLN A 241 -17.38 2.10 -12.69
N ILE A 242 -17.75 2.67 -13.84
CA ILE A 242 -19.10 3.24 -14.05
C ILE A 242 -19.89 2.35 -15.00
N MET A 243 -19.48 2.25 -16.27
CA MET A 243 -20.26 1.54 -17.29
C MET A 243 -20.36 0.05 -16.97
N GLY A 244 -19.22 -0.59 -16.71
CA GLY A 244 -19.11 -2.02 -16.46
C GLY A 244 -19.79 -2.50 -15.19
N ARG A 245 -19.92 -1.64 -14.16
CA ARG A 245 -20.55 -2.02 -12.89
C ARG A 245 -22.06 -1.79 -12.85
N LEU A 246 -22.54 -0.76 -13.57
CA LEU A 246 -23.95 -0.38 -13.55
C LEU A 246 -24.77 -1.08 -14.63
N PHE A 247 -24.20 -1.21 -15.84
CA PHE A 247 -24.99 -1.53 -17.04
C PHE A 247 -24.62 -2.85 -17.71
N THR A 248 -23.51 -3.50 -17.34
CA THR A 248 -23.06 -4.73 -17.99
C THR A 248 -22.91 -5.90 -17.01
N GLU A 249 -22.87 -7.11 -17.55
CA GLU A 249 -22.65 -8.36 -16.79
C GLU A 249 -21.16 -8.78 -16.80
N LYS A 250 -20.26 -7.87 -17.21
CA LYS A 250 -18.81 -8.08 -17.42
C LYS A 250 -18.08 -8.76 -16.26
N TYR A 251 -18.61 -8.69 -15.04
CA TYR A 251 -17.96 -9.21 -13.83
C TYR A 251 -18.64 -10.44 -13.22
N ASP A 252 -19.79 -10.88 -13.76
CA ASP A 252 -20.58 -12.02 -13.23
C ASP A 252 -20.80 -12.02 -11.70
N ARG A 253 -21.15 -10.84 -11.15
CA ARG A 253 -21.35 -10.67 -9.70
C ARG A 253 -22.84 -10.66 -9.35
N ASN A 254 -23.50 -11.81 -9.46
CA ASN A 254 -24.93 -12.00 -9.15
C ASN A 254 -25.88 -11.08 -9.96
N PRO A 255 -25.87 -11.13 -11.31
CA PRO A 255 -26.66 -10.25 -12.17
C PRO A 255 -28.18 -10.54 -12.19
N GLU A 256 -28.61 -11.69 -11.66
CA GLU A 256 -30.00 -12.17 -11.75
C GLU A 256 -30.98 -11.30 -10.93
N PHE A 257 -32.20 -11.11 -11.46
CA PHE A 257 -33.18 -10.16 -10.91
C PHE A 257 -33.60 -10.44 -9.46
N TYR A 258 -33.55 -11.71 -9.02
CA TYR A 258 -33.99 -12.13 -7.68
C TYR A 258 -32.88 -11.99 -6.63
N LYS A 259 -31.60 -11.84 -7.04
CA LYS A 259 -30.46 -11.77 -6.13
C LYS A 259 -30.52 -10.63 -5.12
N PRO A 260 -30.99 -9.41 -5.43
CA PRO A 260 -31.20 -8.38 -4.42
C PRO A 260 -32.08 -8.81 -3.25
N PHE A 261 -33.11 -9.62 -3.50
CA PHE A 261 -34.02 -10.10 -2.47
C PHE A 261 -33.36 -11.14 -1.56
N VAL A 262 -32.45 -11.95 -2.09
CA VAL A 262 -31.76 -13.00 -1.35
C VAL A 262 -30.49 -12.48 -0.66
N ILE A 263 -29.85 -11.48 -1.25
CA ILE A 263 -28.62 -10.88 -0.72
C ILE A 263 -28.96 -9.73 0.23
N TYR A 264 -29.63 -8.67 -0.23
CA TYR A 264 -29.70 -7.44 0.56
C TYR A 264 -30.72 -7.48 1.68
N LEU A 265 -31.93 -8.01 1.45
CA LEU A 265 -32.98 -7.98 2.48
C LEU A 265 -32.63 -8.81 3.73
N PRO A 266 -32.17 -10.07 3.60
CA PRO A 266 -31.79 -10.87 4.77
C PRO A 266 -30.61 -10.25 5.50
N ILE A 267 -29.64 -9.69 4.76
CA ILE A 267 -28.46 -9.06 5.34
C ILE A 267 -28.82 -7.77 6.09
N LEU A 268 -29.75 -6.96 5.59
CA LEU A 268 -30.26 -5.81 6.35
C LEU A 268 -30.95 -6.22 7.64
N VAL A 269 -31.70 -7.32 7.66
CA VAL A 269 -32.42 -7.79 8.86
C VAL A 269 -31.47 -8.47 9.86
N VAL A 270 -30.71 -9.47 9.42
CA VAL A 270 -29.79 -10.25 10.27
C VAL A 270 -28.59 -9.39 10.66
N GLY A 271 -28.06 -8.61 9.73
CA GLY A 271 -26.97 -7.67 10.00
C GLY A 271 -27.36 -6.53 10.93
N SER A 272 -28.65 -6.33 11.18
CA SER A 272 -29.17 -5.34 12.14
C SER A 272 -29.50 -5.94 13.52
N LEU A 273 -29.25 -7.23 13.74
CA LEU A 273 -29.40 -7.84 15.06
C LEU A 273 -28.51 -7.13 16.09
N PRO A 274 -28.94 -7.07 17.37
CA PRO A 274 -30.18 -7.59 17.92
C PRO A 274 -31.37 -6.64 17.72
N TRP A 275 -31.14 -5.47 17.10
CA TRP A 275 -32.10 -4.37 17.06
C TRP A 275 -33.28 -4.61 16.13
N SER A 276 -33.09 -5.43 15.10
CA SER A 276 -34.17 -5.84 14.18
C SER A 276 -35.29 -6.64 14.85
N VAL A 277 -35.06 -7.23 16.04
CA VAL A 277 -36.11 -7.89 16.84
C VAL A 277 -37.25 -6.93 17.18
N ALA A 278 -36.94 -5.67 17.49
CA ALA A 278 -37.96 -4.66 17.77
C ALA A 278 -38.83 -4.31 16.56
N TRP A 279 -38.33 -4.53 15.33
CA TRP A 279 -39.10 -4.29 14.11
C TRP A 279 -40.28 -5.27 14.02
N PHE A 280 -40.04 -6.55 14.30
CA PHE A 280 -41.09 -7.58 14.30
C PHE A 280 -42.10 -7.36 15.41
N ALA A 281 -41.66 -6.93 16.59
CA ALA A 281 -42.56 -6.58 17.70
C ALA A 281 -43.49 -5.40 17.36
N LYS A 282 -43.11 -4.55 16.39
CA LYS A 282 -43.92 -3.42 15.91
C LYS A 282 -44.54 -3.63 14.53
N ILE A 283 -44.46 -4.83 13.95
CA ILE A 283 -44.94 -5.08 12.58
C ILE A 283 -46.46 -4.85 12.44
N GLY A 284 -47.25 -5.14 13.48
CA GLY A 284 -48.68 -4.85 13.51
C GLY A 284 -48.99 -3.36 13.54
N ALA A 285 -48.18 -2.57 14.26
CA ALA A 285 -48.28 -1.12 14.32
C ALA A 285 -47.78 -0.43 13.03
N MET A 286 -47.03 -1.12 12.17
CA MET A 286 -46.58 -0.56 10.89
C MET A 286 -47.74 -0.21 9.96
N ARG A 287 -48.91 -0.86 10.05
CA ARG A 287 -50.08 -0.51 9.24
C ARG A 287 -50.63 0.87 9.58
N GLU A 288 -50.76 1.17 10.86
CA GLU A 288 -51.20 2.48 11.36
C GLU A 288 -50.13 3.55 11.11
N SER A 289 -48.86 3.22 11.38
CA SER A 289 -47.73 4.10 11.08
C SER A 289 -47.55 4.39 9.58
N PHE A 290 -47.97 3.50 8.67
CA PHE A 290 -47.93 3.76 7.23
C PHE A 290 -49.01 4.77 6.80
N ALA A 291 -50.20 4.70 7.40
CA ALA A 291 -51.26 5.68 7.18
C ALA A 291 -50.87 7.06 7.74
N GLU A 292 -50.27 7.09 8.93
CA GLU A 292 -49.69 8.31 9.54
C GLU A 292 -48.54 8.85 8.72
N TRP A 293 -47.60 8.02 8.26
CA TRP A 293 -46.49 8.41 7.42
C TRP A 293 -46.96 9.04 6.09
N ARG A 294 -48.00 8.47 5.47
CA ARG A 294 -48.61 9.04 4.25
C ARG A 294 -49.27 10.40 4.51
N ARG A 295 -49.79 10.62 5.72
CA ARG A 295 -50.37 11.90 6.16
C ARG A 295 -49.28 12.93 6.45
N ASP A 296 -48.22 12.52 7.14
CA ASP A 296 -47.05 13.34 7.50
C ASP A 296 -46.23 13.77 6.29
N LEU A 297 -46.14 12.92 5.26
CA LEU A 297 -45.54 13.26 3.97
C LEU A 297 -46.28 14.40 3.27
N ARG A 298 -47.61 14.45 3.43
CA ARG A 298 -48.45 15.50 2.83
C ARG A 298 -48.45 16.80 3.65
N SER A 299 -48.29 16.71 4.97
CA SER A 299 -48.28 17.87 5.87
C SER A 299 -46.89 18.46 6.10
N GLY A 300 -45.82 17.76 5.73
CA GLY A 300 -44.44 18.16 5.99
C GLY A 300 -44.03 18.05 7.47
N ALA A 301 -44.85 17.42 8.32
CA ALA A 301 -44.69 17.41 9.78
C ALA A 301 -43.54 16.51 10.28
N ASN A 302 -43.12 15.51 9.51
CA ASN A 302 -42.14 14.49 9.95
C ASN A 302 -40.90 14.39 9.05
N GLN A 303 -40.29 15.56 8.79
CA GLN A 303 -39.07 15.70 7.98
C GLN A 303 -37.92 14.74 8.39
N PRO A 304 -37.62 14.51 9.69
CA PRO A 304 -36.56 13.58 10.09
C PRO A 304 -36.80 12.14 9.62
N THR A 305 -38.05 11.67 9.63
CA THR A 305 -38.39 10.31 9.22
C THR A 305 -38.38 10.17 7.70
N LEU A 306 -38.86 11.19 6.98
CA LEU A 306 -38.74 11.26 5.53
C LEU A 306 -37.27 11.19 5.09
N PHE A 307 -36.41 11.99 5.70
CA PHE A 307 -34.97 12.00 5.43
C PHE A 307 -34.34 10.60 5.58
N LEU A 308 -34.56 9.94 6.73
CA LEU A 308 -34.01 8.60 6.98
C LEU A 308 -34.59 7.53 6.05
N ALA A 309 -35.89 7.60 5.74
CA ALA A 309 -36.54 6.66 4.84
C ALA A 309 -35.99 6.79 3.41
N LEU A 310 -35.84 8.01 2.89
CA LEU A 310 -35.25 8.23 1.58
C LEU A 310 -33.81 7.73 1.51
N TRP A 311 -33.01 7.97 2.56
CA TRP A 311 -31.64 7.48 2.65
C TRP A 311 -31.56 5.94 2.59
N VAL A 312 -32.53 5.22 3.14
CA VAL A 312 -32.58 3.75 3.00
C VAL A 312 -33.10 3.33 1.63
N LEU A 313 -34.27 3.83 1.24
CA LEU A 313 -35.05 3.29 0.13
C LEU A 313 -34.46 3.65 -1.24
N VAL A 314 -33.94 4.87 -1.41
CA VAL A 314 -33.46 5.31 -2.74
C VAL A 314 -32.18 4.56 -3.14
N PRO A 315 -31.10 4.49 -2.31
CA PRO A 315 -29.93 3.70 -2.67
C PRO A 315 -30.24 2.21 -2.79
N LEU A 316 -31.12 1.67 -1.92
CA LEU A 316 -31.54 0.27 -2.02
C LEU A 316 -32.22 -0.02 -3.37
N ALA A 317 -33.11 0.86 -3.84
CA ALA A 317 -33.72 0.73 -5.16
C ALA A 317 -32.68 0.74 -6.29
N VAL A 318 -31.67 1.61 -6.20
CA VAL A 318 -30.55 1.63 -7.17
C VAL A 318 -29.79 0.29 -7.15
N PHE A 319 -29.48 -0.26 -5.97
CA PHE A 319 -28.78 -1.55 -5.86
C PHE A 319 -29.61 -2.74 -6.34
N PHE A 320 -30.94 -2.64 -6.31
CA PHE A 320 -31.83 -3.65 -6.90
C PHE A 320 -31.72 -3.67 -8.42
N VAL A 321 -31.58 -2.51 -9.06
CA VAL A 321 -31.48 -2.37 -10.52
C VAL A 321 -30.07 -2.68 -11.03
N ALA A 322 -29.02 -2.36 -10.25
CA ALA A 322 -27.62 -2.56 -10.65
C ALA A 322 -27.29 -4.04 -10.94
N LYS A 323 -26.45 -4.29 -11.96
CA LYS A 323 -26.07 -5.65 -12.40
C LYS A 323 -24.96 -6.29 -11.58
N SER A 324 -24.03 -5.51 -11.02
CA SER A 324 -23.00 -6.01 -10.11
C SER A 324 -23.46 -5.89 -8.65
N ARG A 325 -23.48 -7.00 -7.91
CA ARG A 325 -24.02 -7.06 -6.53
C ARG A 325 -23.09 -7.80 -5.59
N LEU A 326 -22.65 -7.09 -4.54
CA LEU A 326 -21.85 -7.62 -3.43
C LEU A 326 -22.49 -7.24 -2.10
N VAL A 327 -22.35 -8.11 -1.11
CA VAL A 327 -22.94 -7.95 0.24
C VAL A 327 -22.64 -6.58 0.86
N LEU A 328 -21.40 -6.11 0.77
CA LEU A 328 -20.98 -4.88 1.44
C LEU A 328 -21.46 -3.59 0.76
N TYR A 329 -22.08 -3.65 -0.43
CA TYR A 329 -22.61 -2.45 -1.09
C TYR A 329 -23.69 -1.74 -0.27
N ILE A 330 -24.43 -2.48 0.57
CA ILE A 330 -25.44 -1.94 1.46
C ILE A 330 -24.90 -1.51 2.83
N LEU A 331 -23.58 -1.62 3.09
CA LEU A 331 -22.97 -1.21 4.35
C LEU A 331 -23.32 0.26 4.74
N PRO A 332 -23.31 1.24 3.81
CA PRO A 332 -23.77 2.61 4.09
C PRO A 332 -25.20 2.72 4.63
N LEU A 333 -26.08 1.76 4.33
CA LEU A 333 -27.48 1.77 4.76
C LEU A 333 -27.65 1.42 6.24
N PHE A 334 -26.64 0.83 6.88
CA PHE A 334 -26.70 0.50 8.30
C PHE A 334 -26.73 1.75 9.19
N ALA A 335 -26.22 2.90 8.73
CA ALA A 335 -26.27 4.15 9.48
C ALA A 335 -27.70 4.68 9.69
N PRO A 336 -28.52 4.90 8.65
CA PRO A 336 -29.92 5.28 8.84
C PRO A 336 -30.74 4.16 9.50
N VAL A 337 -30.45 2.89 9.21
CA VAL A 337 -31.12 1.75 9.85
C VAL A 337 -30.84 1.70 11.35
N ALA A 338 -29.63 2.04 11.80
CA ALA A 338 -29.31 2.14 13.23
C ALA A 338 -30.12 3.24 13.92
N ILE A 339 -30.28 4.41 13.29
CA ILE A 339 -31.06 5.51 13.86
C ILE A 339 -32.56 5.17 13.91
N LEU A 340 -33.08 4.56 12.84
CA LEU A 340 -34.47 4.09 12.80
C LEU A 340 -34.71 2.99 13.84
N SER A 341 -33.76 2.07 14.00
CA SER A 341 -33.81 1.03 15.03
C SER A 341 -33.79 1.62 16.43
N ALA A 342 -32.96 2.64 16.68
CA ALA A 342 -32.93 3.34 17.96
C ALA A 342 -34.26 4.04 18.26
N ARG A 343 -34.91 4.66 17.26
CA ARG A 343 -36.27 5.23 17.41
C ARG A 343 -37.32 4.17 17.71
N CYS A 344 -37.29 3.05 16.98
CA CYS A 344 -38.18 1.91 17.21
C CYS A 344 -38.00 1.35 18.63
N TRP A 345 -36.75 1.15 19.05
CA TRP A 345 -36.37 0.66 20.36
C TRP A 345 -36.82 1.59 21.50
N LEU A 346 -36.55 2.89 21.38
CA LEU A 346 -36.92 3.86 22.41
C LEU A 346 -38.44 4.06 22.55
N SER A 347 -39.19 3.81 21.47
CA SER A 347 -40.65 3.85 21.48
C SER A 347 -41.29 2.50 21.81
N TRP A 348 -40.52 1.42 21.94
CA TRP A 348 -41.00 0.11 22.38
C TRP A 348 -40.99 0.06 23.90
N LYS A 349 -42.15 -0.14 24.53
CA LYS A 349 -42.32 -0.19 25.99
C LYS A 349 -42.86 -1.54 26.46
N PRO A 350 -42.17 -2.67 26.22
CA PRO A 350 -42.60 -3.96 26.76
C PRO A 350 -42.39 -4.00 28.29
N ALA A 351 -43.04 -4.93 29.00
CA ALA A 351 -42.99 -5.01 30.47
C ALA A 351 -41.57 -5.06 31.06
N TRP A 352 -40.61 -5.66 30.34
CA TRP A 352 -39.20 -5.73 30.75
C TRP A 352 -38.41 -4.43 30.52
N PHE A 353 -39.04 -3.34 30.04
CA PHE A 353 -38.42 -2.01 30.00
C PHE A 353 -38.51 -1.24 31.32
N GLU A 354 -39.25 -1.77 32.31
CA GLU A 354 -39.29 -1.22 33.66
C GLU A 354 -37.89 -1.13 34.28
N PRO A 355 -37.58 -0.10 35.09
CA PRO A 355 -36.25 0.13 35.64
C PRO A 355 -35.64 -1.07 36.38
N ARG A 356 -36.47 -1.92 37.01
CA ARG A 356 -36.04 -3.16 37.69
C ARG A 356 -35.27 -4.12 36.79
N TRP A 357 -35.51 -4.08 35.48
CA TRP A 357 -34.86 -4.95 34.49
C TRP A 357 -33.61 -4.33 33.88
N ASN A 358 -33.20 -3.11 34.25
CA ASN A 358 -32.00 -2.43 33.71
C ASN A 358 -30.76 -3.32 33.71
N GLY A 359 -30.53 -4.06 34.81
CA GLY A 359 -29.42 -5.01 34.92
C GLY A 359 -29.49 -6.14 33.88
N ALA A 360 -30.67 -6.73 33.69
CA ALA A 360 -30.87 -7.79 32.70
C ALA A 360 -30.65 -7.28 31.26
N ARG A 361 -31.06 -6.05 30.94
CA ARG A 361 -30.83 -5.44 29.61
C ARG A 361 -29.35 -5.17 29.36
N ALA A 362 -28.66 -4.63 30.36
CA ALA A 362 -27.23 -4.42 30.30
C ALA A 362 -26.48 -5.77 30.16
N GLY A 363 -26.92 -6.80 30.89
CA GLY A 363 -26.41 -8.17 30.79
C GLY A 363 -26.61 -8.76 29.40
N ALA A 364 -27.82 -8.65 28.82
CA ALA A 364 -28.11 -9.13 27.47
C ALA A 364 -27.24 -8.43 26.40
N LEU A 365 -27.06 -7.12 26.52
CA LEU A 365 -26.15 -6.36 25.65
C LEU A 365 -24.69 -6.78 25.82
N ALA A 366 -24.24 -7.01 27.06
CA ALA A 366 -22.88 -7.49 27.34
C ALA A 366 -22.66 -8.88 26.74
N VAL A 367 -23.63 -9.79 26.88
CA VAL A 367 -23.62 -11.11 26.23
C VAL A 367 -23.58 -10.95 24.70
N TRP A 368 -24.34 -10.03 24.13
CA TRP A 368 -24.29 -9.77 22.69
C TRP A 368 -22.92 -9.25 22.23
N CYS A 369 -22.33 -8.29 22.94
CA CYS A 369 -20.97 -7.82 22.67
C CYS A 369 -19.96 -8.98 22.77
N LEU A 370 -20.13 -9.87 23.75
CA LEU A 370 -19.32 -11.07 23.87
C LEU A 370 -19.52 -12.01 22.66
N VAL A 371 -20.74 -12.19 22.16
CA VAL A 371 -21.01 -12.95 20.93
C VAL A 371 -20.31 -12.35 19.72
N LEU A 372 -20.28 -11.01 19.57
CA LEU A 372 -19.52 -10.34 18.50
C LEU A 372 -18.01 -10.56 18.64
N VAL A 373 -17.47 -10.50 19.85
CA VAL A 373 -16.04 -10.78 20.09
C VAL A 373 -15.72 -12.25 19.84
N ILE A 374 -16.56 -13.18 20.30
CA ILE A 374 -16.41 -14.62 20.05
C ILE A 374 -16.51 -14.89 18.55
N SER A 375 -17.44 -14.29 17.81
CA SER A 375 -17.54 -14.51 16.36
C SER A 375 -16.27 -14.08 15.62
N ARG A 376 -15.62 -13.00 16.05
CA ARG A 376 -14.29 -12.60 15.55
C ARG A 376 -13.22 -13.65 15.87
N LEU A 377 -13.18 -14.17 17.10
CA LEU A 377 -12.24 -15.23 17.48
C LEU A 377 -12.48 -16.54 16.71
N THR A 378 -13.74 -16.91 16.50
CA THR A 378 -14.13 -18.06 15.69
C THR A 378 -13.69 -17.87 14.24
N MET A 379 -13.91 -16.69 13.65
CA MET A 379 -13.41 -16.36 12.31
C MET A 379 -11.89 -16.45 12.24
N ALA A 380 -11.18 -16.06 13.30
CA ALA A 380 -9.72 -16.09 13.32
C ALA A 380 -9.12 -17.50 13.33
N HIS A 381 -9.86 -18.49 13.83
CA HIS A 381 -9.44 -19.90 13.84
C HIS A 381 -10.19 -20.74 12.81
N TRP A 382 -10.98 -20.10 11.94
CA TRP A 382 -11.74 -20.81 10.92
C TRP A 382 -10.78 -21.35 9.85
N PRO A 383 -10.68 -22.67 9.65
CA PRO A 383 -9.80 -23.23 8.64
C PRO A 383 -10.31 -22.79 7.26
N THR A 384 -9.51 -21.99 6.57
CA THR A 384 -9.81 -21.50 5.24
C THR A 384 -8.53 -21.41 4.43
N ASP A 385 -8.62 -21.83 3.17
CA ASP A 385 -7.56 -21.69 2.18
C ASP A 385 -7.29 -20.23 1.81
N LYS A 386 -8.20 -19.32 2.19
CA LYS A 386 -8.07 -17.88 2.00
C LYS A 386 -7.13 -17.22 3.02
N ASP A 387 -6.80 -17.88 4.12
CA ASP A 387 -5.88 -17.33 5.12
C ASP A 387 -4.45 -17.44 4.62
N THR A 388 -3.90 -16.30 4.19
CA THR A 388 -2.60 -16.26 3.57
C THR A 388 -1.45 -16.48 4.56
N ARG A 389 -1.65 -16.19 5.86
CA ARG A 389 -0.65 -16.50 6.90
C ARG A 389 -0.52 -18.01 7.07
N ALA A 390 -1.65 -18.69 7.20
CA ALA A 390 -1.68 -20.15 7.34
C ALA A 390 -1.13 -20.83 6.08
N PHE A 391 -1.49 -20.31 4.90
CA PHE A 391 -0.96 -20.79 3.63
C PHE A 391 0.56 -20.61 3.53
N TRP A 392 1.08 -19.41 3.85
CA TRP A 392 2.51 -19.13 3.83
C TRP A 392 3.29 -20.02 4.78
N ASN A 393 2.81 -20.19 6.02
CA ASN A 393 3.45 -21.07 7.00
C ASN A 393 3.52 -22.53 6.55
N SER A 394 2.61 -22.96 5.67
CA SER A 394 2.61 -24.31 5.09
C SER A 394 3.43 -24.41 3.80
N LEU A 395 3.72 -23.28 3.15
CA LEU A 395 4.46 -23.21 1.89
C LEU A 395 5.97 -23.01 2.11
N LYS A 396 6.35 -22.14 3.06
CA LYS A 396 7.71 -21.61 3.21
C LYS A 396 8.80 -22.67 3.37
N ASP A 397 8.46 -23.82 3.97
CA ASP A 397 9.39 -24.92 4.24
C ASP A 397 9.48 -25.92 3.04
N LEU A 398 8.60 -25.77 2.04
CA LEU A 398 8.55 -26.62 0.84
C LEU A 398 9.30 -26.00 -0.36
N ILE A 399 9.62 -24.72 -0.28
CA ILE A 399 10.24 -23.94 -1.34
C ILE A 399 11.71 -23.68 -1.01
N PRO A 400 12.61 -23.62 -2.02
CA PRO A 400 14.03 -23.40 -1.79
C PRO A 400 14.34 -22.11 -1.01
N GLU A 401 15.42 -22.15 -0.23
CA GLU A 401 16.03 -20.95 0.36
C GLU A 401 16.82 -20.18 -0.71
N GLY A 402 16.84 -18.85 -0.62
CA GLY A 402 17.49 -17.97 -1.59
C GLY A 402 16.52 -17.06 -2.35
N ARG A 403 17.02 -16.40 -3.40
CA ARG A 403 16.20 -15.57 -4.30
C ARG A 403 15.19 -16.42 -5.02
N ARG A 404 13.94 -15.96 -5.01
CA ARG A 404 12.83 -16.73 -5.54
C ARG A 404 11.66 -15.83 -5.89
N GLU A 405 11.01 -16.24 -6.94
CA GLU A 405 9.80 -15.66 -7.47
C GLU A 405 8.64 -16.63 -7.25
N LEU A 406 7.58 -16.15 -6.61
CA LEU A 406 6.36 -16.93 -6.39
C LEU A 406 5.38 -16.62 -7.52
N VAL A 407 5.20 -17.57 -8.45
CA VAL A 407 4.36 -17.38 -9.62
C VAL A 407 3.01 -18.07 -9.41
N VAL A 408 1.93 -17.30 -9.33
CA VAL A 408 0.58 -17.83 -9.15
C VAL A 408 -0.10 -17.99 -10.50
N VAL A 409 -0.41 -19.23 -10.89
CA VAL A 409 -1.01 -19.49 -12.21
C VAL A 409 -2.54 -19.52 -12.10
N ASN A 410 -3.23 -18.69 -12.91
CA ASN A 410 -4.70 -18.61 -13.00
C ASN A 410 -5.43 -18.35 -11.67
N GLY A 411 -4.71 -17.90 -10.64
CA GLY A 411 -5.22 -17.66 -9.29
C GLY A 411 -4.73 -16.33 -8.73
N ILE A 412 -5.37 -15.86 -7.67
CA ILE A 412 -5.05 -14.59 -7.01
C ILE A 412 -4.58 -14.86 -5.59
N ARG A 413 -3.35 -14.44 -5.26
CA ARG A 413 -2.72 -14.59 -3.94
C ARG A 413 -1.88 -13.35 -3.57
N HIS A 414 -2.39 -12.14 -3.83
CA HIS A 414 -1.59 -10.92 -3.65
C HIS A 414 -1.16 -10.66 -2.20
N GLY A 415 -1.90 -11.19 -1.21
CA GLY A 415 -1.52 -11.14 0.19
C GLY A 415 -0.30 -12.01 0.52
N LEU A 416 0.18 -12.87 -0.39
CA LEU A 416 1.40 -13.64 -0.15
C LEU A 416 2.60 -12.72 -0.03
N SER A 417 2.65 -11.64 -0.83
CA SER A 417 3.73 -10.65 -0.78
C SER A 417 3.94 -10.16 0.65
N PHE A 418 2.83 -9.85 1.36
CA PHE A 418 2.81 -9.41 2.76
C PHE A 418 3.60 -10.33 3.72
N TYR A 419 3.62 -11.64 3.47
CA TYR A 419 4.29 -12.64 4.32
C TYR A 419 5.61 -13.16 3.76
N SER A 420 5.72 -13.31 2.44
CA SER A 420 6.91 -13.85 1.78
C SER A 420 8.07 -12.86 1.80
N GLY A 421 7.77 -11.56 1.92
CA GLY A 421 8.76 -10.50 1.84
C GLY A 421 9.17 -10.14 0.42
N GLY A 422 8.98 -11.04 -0.56
CA GLY A 422 9.26 -10.84 -1.98
C GLY A 422 7.99 -10.68 -2.84
N ASN A 423 8.22 -10.42 -4.13
CA ASN A 423 7.16 -10.28 -5.12
C ASN A 423 6.41 -11.60 -5.36
N VAL A 424 5.18 -11.46 -5.87
CA VAL A 424 4.31 -12.59 -6.21
C VAL A 424 3.76 -12.32 -7.60
N GLU A 425 4.25 -13.02 -8.59
CA GLU A 425 3.78 -12.90 -9.96
C GLU A 425 2.38 -13.50 -10.12
N TRP A 426 1.54 -12.88 -10.96
CA TRP A 426 0.25 -13.45 -11.35
C TRP A 426 0.23 -13.63 -12.86
N VAL A 427 0.28 -14.89 -13.27
CA VAL A 427 0.28 -15.28 -14.67
C VAL A 427 -1.00 -16.02 -15.06
N THR A 428 -1.36 -15.93 -16.33
CA THR A 428 -2.53 -16.58 -16.91
C THR A 428 -2.15 -17.50 -18.06
N THR A 429 -2.81 -18.65 -18.15
CA THR A 429 -2.83 -19.50 -19.37
C THR A 429 -4.09 -19.30 -20.21
N ARG A 430 -5.04 -18.47 -19.73
CA ARG A 430 -6.34 -18.19 -20.35
C ARG A 430 -6.24 -17.07 -21.37
N THR A 431 -7.02 -17.19 -22.45
CA THR A 431 -7.11 -16.21 -23.54
C THR A 431 -7.93 -14.97 -23.19
N ASP A 432 -8.81 -15.07 -22.19
CA ASP A 432 -9.73 -14.02 -21.72
C ASP A 432 -9.64 -13.88 -20.19
N PRO A 433 -8.50 -13.42 -19.64
CA PRO A 433 -8.35 -13.27 -18.20
C PRO A 433 -9.30 -12.22 -17.63
N TYR A 434 -9.48 -12.25 -16.30
CA TYR A 434 -10.31 -11.29 -15.59
C TYR A 434 -9.87 -9.84 -15.92
N PRO A 435 -10.79 -8.93 -16.27
CA PRO A 435 -10.44 -7.62 -16.81
C PRO A 435 -9.91 -6.68 -15.72
N THR A 436 -8.60 -6.68 -15.51
CA THR A 436 -7.85 -5.71 -14.70
C THR A 436 -7.25 -4.59 -15.56
N PHE A 437 -6.72 -3.53 -14.94
CA PHE A 437 -6.13 -2.39 -15.67
C PHE A 437 -4.92 -2.80 -16.49
N PHE A 438 -4.03 -3.60 -15.90
CA PHE A 438 -3.02 -4.36 -16.62
C PHE A 438 -3.46 -5.81 -16.71
N MET A 439 -3.35 -6.39 -17.90
CA MET A 439 -3.59 -7.82 -18.08
C MET A 439 -2.52 -8.58 -17.29
N PRO A 440 -2.88 -9.70 -16.63
CA PRO A 440 -1.87 -10.58 -16.05
C PRO A 440 -0.94 -11.07 -17.17
N GLU A 441 0.31 -11.31 -16.81
CA GLU A 441 1.27 -11.82 -17.77
C GLU A 441 0.90 -13.21 -18.25
N THR A 442 1.33 -13.55 -19.46
CA THR A 442 1.11 -14.89 -19.97
C THR A 442 2.10 -15.83 -19.29
N PHE A 443 1.65 -17.05 -19.02
CA PHE A 443 2.54 -18.11 -18.55
C PHE A 443 3.76 -18.30 -19.48
N GLU A 444 3.59 -18.07 -20.78
CA GLU A 444 4.67 -18.12 -21.77
C GLU A 444 5.73 -17.03 -21.57
N SER A 445 5.36 -15.83 -21.08
CA SER A 445 6.30 -14.75 -20.80
C SER A 445 7.24 -15.17 -19.67
N GLU A 446 6.67 -15.61 -18.55
CA GLU A 446 7.41 -16.12 -17.39
C GLU A 446 8.37 -17.25 -17.76
N VAL A 447 7.87 -18.21 -18.55
CA VAL A 447 8.66 -19.35 -19.00
C VAL A 447 9.82 -18.93 -19.91
N HIS A 448 9.67 -17.85 -20.67
CA HIS A 448 10.74 -17.31 -21.53
C HIS A 448 11.89 -16.70 -20.71
N GLU A 449 11.64 -16.30 -19.47
CA GLU A 449 12.62 -15.69 -18.58
C GLU A 449 13.47 -16.73 -17.84
N LEU A 450 12.98 -17.96 -17.68
CA LEU A 450 13.68 -19.06 -16.98
C LEU A 450 15.15 -19.25 -17.40
N PRO A 451 15.52 -19.24 -18.71
CA PRO A 451 16.90 -19.45 -19.13
C PRO A 451 17.87 -18.32 -18.75
N THR A 452 17.35 -17.15 -18.39
CA THR A 452 18.12 -15.97 -17.99
C THR A 452 17.92 -15.59 -16.52
N SER A 453 16.88 -16.12 -15.88
CA SER A 453 16.53 -15.84 -14.49
C SER A 453 17.60 -16.39 -13.54
N ARG A 454 18.02 -15.57 -12.59
CA ARG A 454 18.96 -15.96 -11.53
C ARG A 454 18.24 -16.33 -10.23
N GLU A 455 16.93 -16.50 -10.29
CA GLU A 455 16.09 -16.81 -9.14
C GLU A 455 15.41 -18.17 -9.29
N TYR A 456 14.99 -18.77 -8.17
CA TYR A 456 14.07 -19.90 -8.23
C TYR A 456 12.69 -19.43 -8.68
N HIS A 457 12.14 -20.03 -9.71
CA HIS A 457 10.75 -19.79 -10.12
C HIS A 457 9.85 -20.87 -9.52
N VAL A 458 8.94 -20.47 -8.63
CA VAL A 458 8.02 -21.38 -7.92
C VAL A 458 6.60 -21.18 -8.42
N PHE A 459 6.18 -22.02 -9.36
CA PHE A 459 4.82 -21.98 -9.90
C PHE A 459 3.84 -22.67 -8.95
N LEU A 460 2.85 -21.90 -8.48
CA LEU A 460 1.74 -22.33 -7.64
C LEU A 460 0.51 -22.60 -8.52
N VAL A 461 0.20 -23.87 -8.76
CA VAL A 461 -0.95 -24.26 -9.60
C VAL A 461 -1.99 -24.99 -8.77
N ARG A 462 -3.21 -24.45 -8.69
CA ARG A 462 -4.27 -25.02 -7.84
C ARG A 462 -5.27 -25.89 -8.58
N ASP A 463 -5.83 -25.39 -9.68
CA ASP A 463 -6.90 -26.08 -10.38
C ASP A 463 -6.30 -27.30 -11.12
N PRO A 464 -6.80 -28.52 -10.87
CA PRO A 464 -6.34 -29.70 -11.60
C PRO A 464 -6.46 -29.57 -13.12
N ARG A 465 -7.40 -28.75 -13.61
CA ARG A 465 -7.57 -28.47 -15.05
C ARG A 465 -6.50 -27.55 -15.60
N ASP A 466 -5.91 -26.70 -14.77
CA ASP A 466 -4.82 -25.80 -15.14
C ASP A 466 -3.45 -26.49 -15.02
N TYR A 467 -3.33 -27.47 -14.13
CA TYR A 467 -2.08 -28.20 -13.88
C TYR A 467 -1.56 -28.96 -15.11
N THR A 468 -2.39 -29.78 -15.78
CA THR A 468 -1.90 -30.56 -16.94
C THR A 468 -1.39 -29.65 -18.08
N PRO A 469 -2.12 -28.61 -18.51
CA PRO A 469 -1.61 -27.67 -19.52
C PRO A 469 -0.31 -26.97 -19.09
N VAL A 470 -0.20 -26.55 -17.83
CA VAL A 470 1.00 -25.88 -17.32
C VAL A 470 2.19 -26.84 -17.35
N LEU A 471 2.01 -28.07 -16.86
CA LEU A 471 3.05 -29.10 -16.85
C LEU A 471 3.51 -29.44 -18.27
N GLU A 472 2.59 -29.60 -19.22
CA GLU A 472 2.94 -29.86 -20.62
C GLU A 472 3.72 -28.71 -21.25
N ARG A 473 3.30 -27.46 -21.02
CA ARG A 473 3.98 -26.26 -21.54
C ARG A 473 5.38 -26.12 -20.95
N LEU A 474 5.53 -26.28 -19.63
CA LEU A 474 6.82 -26.23 -18.97
C LEU A 474 7.73 -27.36 -19.44
N SER A 475 7.21 -28.58 -19.60
CA SER A 475 8.00 -29.72 -20.10
C SER A 475 8.53 -29.52 -21.52
N ARG A 476 7.81 -28.77 -22.38
CA ARG A 476 8.24 -28.47 -23.75
C ARG A 476 9.45 -27.55 -23.82
N THR A 477 9.76 -26.81 -22.77
CA THR A 477 10.92 -25.89 -22.74
C THR A 477 12.23 -26.65 -22.61
N GLY A 478 12.18 -27.86 -22.04
CA GLY A 478 13.38 -28.63 -21.66
C GLY A 478 14.12 -28.07 -20.44
N PHE A 479 13.63 -27.00 -19.81
CA PHE A 479 14.22 -26.43 -18.61
C PHE A 479 13.98 -27.37 -17.40
N PRO A 480 14.99 -27.59 -16.53
CA PRO A 480 14.82 -28.48 -15.38
C PRO A 480 13.79 -27.93 -14.40
N PHE A 481 12.94 -28.80 -13.84
CA PHE A 481 12.04 -28.44 -12.74
C PHE A 481 11.73 -29.63 -11.84
N GLU A 482 11.39 -29.34 -10.59
CA GLU A 482 10.86 -30.31 -9.62
C GLU A 482 9.33 -30.15 -9.50
N ASP A 483 8.59 -31.25 -9.50
CA ASP A 483 7.13 -31.23 -9.29
C ASP A 483 6.75 -31.93 -7.98
N LYS A 484 6.16 -31.17 -7.05
CA LYS A 484 5.84 -31.64 -5.70
C LYS A 484 4.47 -31.14 -5.19
N PRO A 485 3.82 -31.88 -4.28
CA PRO A 485 2.58 -31.43 -3.67
C PRO A 485 2.81 -30.21 -2.78
N GLY A 486 1.91 -29.24 -2.84
CA GLY A 486 1.87 -28.04 -2.02
C GLY A 486 0.61 -27.94 -1.15
N PRO A 487 0.52 -26.88 -0.32
CA PRO A 487 -0.59 -26.69 0.60
C PRO A 487 -1.93 -26.42 -0.12
N SER A 488 -3.04 -26.74 0.54
CA SER A 488 -4.40 -26.43 0.07
C SER A 488 -4.72 -26.91 -1.36
N GLY A 489 -4.15 -28.05 -1.75
CA GLY A 489 -4.34 -28.67 -3.07
C GLY A 489 -3.53 -28.05 -4.21
N HIS A 490 -2.53 -27.21 -3.92
CA HIS A 490 -1.64 -26.68 -4.95
C HIS A 490 -0.60 -27.74 -5.35
N ARG A 491 -0.15 -27.69 -6.60
CA ARG A 491 1.09 -28.28 -7.10
C ARG A 491 2.14 -27.19 -7.17
N LEU A 492 3.36 -27.53 -6.77
CA LEU A 492 4.53 -26.66 -6.84
C LEU A 492 5.41 -27.18 -7.98
N LEU A 493 5.59 -26.38 -9.03
CA LEU A 493 6.62 -26.63 -10.04
C LEU A 493 7.76 -25.67 -9.76
N ILE A 494 8.92 -26.21 -9.39
CA ILE A 494 10.07 -25.41 -8.95
C ILE A 494 11.18 -25.51 -9.99
N CYS A 495 11.42 -24.40 -10.67
CA CYS A 495 12.53 -24.25 -11.60
C CYS A 495 13.71 -23.65 -10.85
N PRO A 496 14.92 -24.24 -10.93
CA PRO A 496 16.12 -23.63 -10.37
C PRO A 496 16.54 -22.39 -11.18
N PRO A 497 17.40 -21.52 -10.62
CA PRO A 497 18.06 -20.47 -11.39
C PRO A 497 18.75 -21.02 -12.64
N ALA A 498 18.81 -20.22 -13.69
CA ALA A 498 19.67 -20.46 -14.82
C ALA A 498 21.12 -20.65 -14.34
N PRO A 499 21.92 -21.53 -14.97
CA PRO A 499 23.35 -21.63 -14.69
C PRO A 499 24.00 -20.25 -14.81
N GLU A 500 24.81 -19.85 -13.82
CA GLU A 500 25.51 -18.56 -13.87
C GLU A 500 26.32 -18.44 -15.17
N ASP A 501 26.00 -17.43 -15.98
CA ASP A 501 26.92 -16.97 -17.01
C ASP A 501 28.10 -16.29 -16.31
N ARG A 502 29.19 -17.04 -16.22
CA ARG A 502 30.43 -16.63 -15.55
C ARG A 502 31.05 -15.38 -16.16
N HIS A 503 30.61 -14.97 -17.35
CA HIS A 503 31.10 -13.77 -18.02
C HIS A 503 30.06 -12.65 -18.11
N SER A 504 29.04 -12.65 -17.24
CA SER A 504 28.05 -11.58 -17.12
C SER A 504 27.92 -11.11 -15.67
N VAL A 505 28.38 -9.89 -15.38
CA VAL A 505 28.34 -9.29 -14.04
C VAL A 505 27.64 -7.94 -14.08
N SER A 506 26.62 -7.76 -13.23
CA SER A 506 25.85 -6.52 -13.10
C SER A 506 26.02 -5.96 -11.69
N LEU A 507 26.66 -4.79 -11.58
CA LEU A 507 26.91 -4.10 -10.32
C LEU A 507 26.30 -2.69 -10.36
N ALA A 508 25.71 -2.24 -9.25
CA ALA A 508 25.35 -0.83 -9.11
C ALA A 508 26.38 -0.10 -8.24
N ALA A 509 26.61 1.19 -8.46
CA ALA A 509 27.52 2.00 -7.65
C ALA A 509 26.92 3.37 -7.32
N MET A 510 26.99 3.77 -6.04
CA MET A 510 26.48 5.06 -5.55
C MET A 510 27.21 5.49 -4.28
N GLY A 511 27.40 6.78 -4.07
CA GLY A 511 28.01 7.37 -2.86
C GLY A 511 27.11 8.40 -2.20
N ASP A 512 27.47 8.81 -1.00
CA ASP A 512 26.85 9.93 -0.28
C ASP A 512 25.34 9.69 0.02
N THR A 513 25.03 8.43 0.32
CA THR A 513 23.69 7.85 0.54
C THR A 513 23.18 8.06 1.97
N ARG A 514 23.42 9.22 2.55
CA ARG A 514 23.26 9.43 4.00
C ARG A 514 22.01 10.17 4.42
N SER A 515 21.06 10.47 3.54
CA SER A 515 19.97 11.40 3.85
C SER A 515 18.75 10.76 4.50
N GLY A 516 18.47 9.48 4.25
CA GLY A 516 17.24 8.81 4.69
C GLY A 516 15.95 9.44 4.13
N ASP A 517 16.08 10.34 3.15
CA ASP A 517 14.97 11.13 2.63
C ASP A 517 14.21 10.41 1.51
N SER A 518 13.15 11.06 1.00
CA SER A 518 12.32 10.50 -0.06
C SER A 518 13.08 10.25 -1.37
N LEU A 519 14.12 11.04 -1.67
CA LEU A 519 14.89 10.85 -2.90
C LEU A 519 15.77 9.61 -2.79
N GLN A 520 16.40 9.39 -1.63
CA GLN A 520 17.18 8.17 -1.39
C GLN A 520 16.28 6.92 -1.38
N ILE A 521 15.08 6.98 -0.79
CA ILE A 521 14.10 5.88 -0.83
C ILE A 521 13.67 5.57 -2.27
N GLN A 522 13.42 6.60 -3.08
CA GLN A 522 13.10 6.43 -4.50
C GLN A 522 14.27 5.80 -5.27
N LEU A 523 15.52 6.19 -4.99
CA LEU A 523 16.69 5.57 -5.61
C LEU A 523 16.82 4.09 -5.21
N GLY A 524 16.61 3.75 -3.94
CA GLY A 524 16.58 2.36 -3.48
C GLY A 524 15.50 1.53 -4.17
N SER A 525 14.33 2.11 -4.40
CA SER A 525 13.23 1.49 -5.14
C SER A 525 13.54 1.33 -6.63
N ALA A 526 14.18 2.32 -7.25
CA ALA A 526 14.63 2.23 -8.63
C ALA A 526 15.69 1.13 -8.80
N LEU A 527 16.65 1.04 -7.87
CA LEU A 527 17.64 -0.04 -7.86
C LEU A 527 17.00 -1.42 -7.65
N TYR A 528 15.93 -1.50 -6.85
CA TYR A 528 15.17 -2.74 -6.71
C TYR A 528 14.55 -3.18 -8.04
N HIS A 529 13.94 -2.26 -8.80
CA HIS A 529 13.45 -2.57 -10.14
C HIS A 529 14.56 -3.02 -11.09
N VAL A 530 15.74 -2.40 -11.00
CA VAL A 530 16.91 -2.84 -11.77
C VAL A 530 17.37 -4.25 -11.34
N ASP A 531 17.33 -4.57 -10.05
CA ASP A 531 17.66 -5.90 -9.53
C ASP A 531 16.67 -6.96 -10.02
N GLU A 532 15.37 -6.66 -10.09
CA GLU A 532 14.39 -7.56 -10.69
C GLU A 532 14.68 -7.81 -12.18
N GLU A 533 15.03 -6.77 -12.94
CA GLU A 533 15.27 -6.88 -14.39
C GLU A 533 16.65 -7.44 -14.79
N ARG A 534 17.66 -7.28 -13.94
CA ARG A 534 19.07 -7.55 -14.28
C ARG A 534 19.78 -8.46 -13.30
N THR A 535 19.16 -8.76 -12.16
CA THR A 535 19.75 -9.47 -11.03
C THR A 535 21.15 -8.96 -10.65
N LEU A 536 21.18 -7.93 -9.82
CA LEU A 536 22.42 -7.33 -9.37
C LEU A 536 23.26 -8.33 -8.56
N ASN A 537 24.53 -8.46 -8.94
CA ASN A 537 25.54 -9.18 -8.17
C ASN A 537 25.93 -8.44 -6.87
N GLY A 538 25.63 -7.14 -6.81
CA GLY A 538 25.78 -6.33 -5.61
C GLY A 538 25.75 -4.83 -5.88
N VAL A 539 25.76 -4.06 -4.79
CA VAL A 539 25.78 -2.60 -4.81
C VAL A 539 27.05 -2.09 -4.11
N ILE A 540 27.84 -1.30 -4.82
CA ILE A 540 29.05 -0.64 -4.33
C ILE A 540 28.66 0.70 -3.71
N LEU A 541 28.94 0.87 -2.42
CA LEU A 541 28.78 2.15 -1.74
C LEU A 541 30.10 2.90 -1.74
N LEU A 542 30.11 4.08 -2.37
CA LEU A 542 31.29 4.91 -2.61
C LEU A 542 31.59 5.88 -1.44
N GLY A 543 31.22 5.50 -0.22
CA GLY A 543 31.53 6.24 1.01
C GLY A 543 30.52 7.36 1.34
N ASP A 544 30.67 7.91 2.54
CA ASP A 544 29.70 8.80 3.19
C ASP A 544 28.33 8.09 3.32
N ASN A 545 28.37 6.90 3.92
CA ASN A 545 27.26 5.96 3.93
C ASN A 545 26.16 6.32 4.96
N LEU A 546 26.51 7.04 6.04
CA LEU A 546 25.61 7.37 7.16
C LEU A 546 25.67 8.85 7.55
N ALA A 547 24.55 9.39 8.09
CA ALA A 547 24.45 10.78 8.54
C ALA A 547 24.91 11.03 9.98
N PHE A 548 25.14 12.30 10.29
CA PHE A 548 25.62 12.83 11.57
C PHE A 548 24.61 12.62 12.71
N GLU A 549 24.99 11.81 13.72
CA GLU A 549 24.79 12.02 15.17
C GLU A 549 25.25 10.82 16.04
N GLY A 550 26.33 10.14 15.66
CA GLY A 550 26.99 9.11 16.48
C GLY A 550 26.19 7.85 16.83
N ASP A 551 24.92 7.73 16.42
CA ASP A 551 24.03 6.71 16.98
C ASP A 551 23.72 5.57 15.99
N PRO A 552 24.11 4.32 16.30
CA PRO A 552 23.71 3.13 15.55
C PRO A 552 22.20 3.01 15.35
N ARG A 553 21.36 3.65 16.20
CA ARG A 553 19.91 3.71 16.02
C ARG A 553 19.47 4.33 14.69
N TYR A 554 20.30 5.18 14.06
CA TYR A 554 19.99 5.81 12.78
C TYR A 554 20.36 4.95 11.55
N PHE A 555 21.02 3.81 11.75
CA PHE A 555 21.35 2.88 10.66
C PHE A 555 20.09 2.34 9.97
N GLU A 556 19.07 2.03 10.76
CA GLU A 556 17.76 1.61 10.25
C GLU A 556 17.15 2.71 9.35
N GLU A 557 17.15 3.96 9.83
CA GLU A 557 16.54 5.10 9.12
C GLU A 557 17.27 5.49 7.83
N HIS A 558 18.61 5.48 7.84
CA HIS A 558 19.42 6.03 6.74
C HIS A 558 19.97 4.96 5.80
N PHE A 559 19.89 3.67 6.16
CA PHE A 559 20.37 2.57 5.33
C PHE A 559 19.33 1.46 5.16
N GLU A 560 18.86 0.83 6.24
CA GLU A 560 18.00 -0.36 6.10
C GLU A 560 16.64 -0.03 5.51
N ARG A 561 16.06 1.12 5.86
CA ARG A 561 14.76 1.56 5.34
C ARG A 561 14.83 1.96 3.87
N PRO A 562 15.76 2.84 3.41
CA PRO A 562 15.87 3.18 1.99
C PRO A 562 16.16 1.98 1.08
N TYR A 563 16.88 0.98 1.59
CA TYR A 563 17.29 -0.20 0.81
C TYR A 563 16.58 -1.48 1.22
N ASN A 564 15.48 -1.39 1.97
CA ASN A 564 14.75 -2.55 2.46
C ASN A 564 14.32 -3.54 1.36
N PRO A 565 13.81 -3.08 0.18
CA PRO A 565 13.44 -3.98 -0.90
C PRO A 565 14.64 -4.81 -1.41
N LEU A 566 15.79 -4.17 -1.63
CA LEU A 566 17.04 -4.83 -2.06
C LEU A 566 17.55 -5.82 -1.00
N LEU A 567 17.56 -5.42 0.26
CA LEU A 567 18.01 -6.27 1.37
C LEU A 567 17.14 -7.52 1.53
N ARG A 568 15.82 -7.38 1.36
CA ARG A 568 14.88 -8.51 1.35
C ARG A 568 15.08 -9.42 0.15
N ASN A 569 15.47 -8.87 -1.00
CA ASN A 569 15.87 -9.66 -2.17
C ASN A 569 17.30 -10.22 -2.06
N GLY A 570 17.94 -10.11 -0.90
CA GLY A 570 19.27 -10.67 -0.66
C GLY A 570 20.40 -9.99 -1.42
N VAL A 571 20.17 -8.79 -1.98
CA VAL A 571 21.21 -7.97 -2.60
C VAL A 571 22.26 -7.62 -1.56
N ARG A 572 23.53 -7.81 -1.92
CA ARG A 572 24.67 -7.52 -1.04
C ARG A 572 25.24 -6.14 -1.32
N PHE A 573 25.59 -5.42 -0.26
CA PHE A 573 26.26 -4.14 -0.35
C PHE A 573 27.74 -4.27 0.02
N PHE A 574 28.58 -3.50 -0.66
CA PHE A 574 30.03 -3.46 -0.47
C PHE A 574 30.49 -2.01 -0.35
N ALA A 575 30.86 -1.61 0.86
CA ALA A 575 31.15 -0.21 1.16
C ALA A 575 32.65 0.10 1.14
N VAL A 576 32.96 1.35 0.77
CA VAL A 576 34.17 2.07 1.20
C VAL A 576 33.81 3.11 2.27
N LEU A 577 34.82 3.65 2.95
CA LEU A 577 34.65 4.76 3.90
C LEU A 577 34.86 6.10 3.21
N GLY A 578 33.99 7.06 3.53
CA GLY A 578 34.14 8.47 3.19
C GLY A 578 34.61 9.33 4.34
N ASN A 579 34.89 10.62 4.08
CA ASN A 579 35.42 11.52 5.10
C ASN A 579 34.43 11.74 6.25
N GLN A 580 33.12 11.70 6.00
CA GLN A 580 32.12 11.83 7.06
C GLN A 580 32.02 10.55 7.90
N ASP A 581 32.22 9.37 7.30
CA ASP A 581 32.23 8.11 8.03
C ASP A 581 33.39 8.04 9.05
N VAL A 582 34.54 8.59 8.67
CA VAL A 582 35.74 8.61 9.51
C VAL A 582 35.71 9.74 10.53
N SER A 583 35.47 10.98 10.10
CA SER A 583 35.42 12.13 11.01
C SER A 583 34.25 12.08 11.98
N GLY A 584 33.14 11.44 11.60
CA GLY A 584 31.99 11.17 12.46
C GLY A 584 32.19 10.04 13.47
N GLY A 585 33.33 9.32 13.43
CA GLY A 585 33.64 8.25 14.39
C GLY A 585 32.97 6.89 14.12
N PHE A 586 32.37 6.70 12.94
CA PHE A 586 31.58 5.51 12.61
C PHE A 586 32.32 4.41 11.87
N ALA A 587 33.53 4.69 11.40
CA ALA A 587 34.33 3.71 10.67
C ALA A 587 34.37 2.36 11.40
N GLY A 588 34.55 2.34 12.72
CA GLY A 588 34.55 1.10 13.50
C GLY A 588 33.23 0.31 13.44
N PHE A 589 32.09 0.99 13.52
CA PHE A 589 30.77 0.37 13.37
C PHE A 589 30.59 -0.16 11.94
N GLN A 590 30.82 0.69 10.93
CA GLN A 590 30.57 0.35 9.53
C GLN A 590 31.44 -0.81 9.03
N ILE A 591 32.74 -0.80 9.38
CA ILE A 591 33.69 -1.86 9.02
C ILE A 591 33.21 -3.24 9.52
N ASN A 592 32.56 -3.29 10.67
CA ASN A 592 32.08 -4.52 11.30
C ASN A 592 30.61 -4.83 11.00
N HIS A 593 29.89 -3.91 10.35
CA HIS A 593 28.47 -4.11 10.08
C HIS A 593 28.25 -5.15 8.98
N PRO A 594 27.44 -6.20 9.22
CA PRO A 594 27.28 -7.30 8.26
C PRO A 594 26.71 -6.85 6.92
N LEU A 595 25.83 -5.84 6.92
CA LEU A 595 25.19 -5.34 5.71
C LEU A 595 26.11 -4.52 4.79
N LEU A 596 27.27 -4.04 5.26
CA LEU A 596 28.16 -3.18 4.47
C LEU A 596 29.32 -3.92 3.78
N GLY A 597 29.42 -5.24 3.97
CA GLY A 597 30.34 -6.09 3.19
C GLY A 597 31.85 -5.95 3.50
N MET A 598 32.24 -5.05 4.40
CA MET A 598 33.63 -4.72 4.73
C MET A 598 34.34 -5.79 5.57
N ARG A 599 33.60 -6.55 6.39
CA ARG A 599 34.08 -7.72 7.16
C ARG A 599 35.35 -7.44 8.01
N GLY A 600 35.36 -6.33 8.75
CA GLY A 600 36.48 -6.00 9.64
C GLY A 600 37.65 -5.29 8.96
N ARG A 601 37.58 -5.00 7.65
CA ARG A 601 38.68 -4.40 6.87
C ARG A 601 38.32 -3.04 6.29
N ARG A 602 39.25 -2.07 6.33
CA ARG A 602 39.11 -0.74 5.72
C ARG A 602 39.30 -0.75 4.20
N TYR A 603 40.11 -1.69 3.72
CA TYR A 603 40.39 -1.93 2.30
C TYR A 603 40.43 -3.44 2.04
N TYR A 604 39.90 -3.87 0.90
CA TYR A 604 39.73 -5.27 0.55
C TYR A 604 39.39 -5.43 -0.93
N SER A 605 39.45 -6.65 -1.48
CA SER A 605 38.93 -6.96 -2.81
C SER A 605 37.74 -7.94 -2.77
N ARG A 606 36.94 -7.93 -3.84
CA ARG A 606 35.86 -8.90 -4.09
C ARG A 606 35.86 -9.30 -5.55
N VAL A 607 35.68 -10.59 -5.77
CA VAL A 607 35.61 -11.21 -7.10
C VAL A 607 34.15 -11.54 -7.42
N PHE A 608 33.76 -11.31 -8.67
CA PHE A 608 32.44 -11.58 -9.23
C PHE A 608 32.59 -12.34 -10.55
N GLY A 609 31.57 -13.13 -10.93
CA GLY A 609 31.56 -13.91 -12.17
C GLY A 609 32.74 -14.88 -12.25
N ASP A 610 32.98 -15.69 -11.22
CA ASP A 610 34.07 -16.69 -11.20
C ASP A 610 35.48 -16.16 -11.55
N GLY A 611 35.76 -14.88 -11.27
CA GLY A 611 37.04 -14.25 -11.61
C GLY A 611 36.96 -13.24 -12.75
N PHE A 612 35.80 -13.05 -13.38
CA PHE A 612 35.65 -12.14 -14.51
C PHE A 612 35.85 -10.67 -14.12
N VAL A 613 35.32 -10.26 -12.97
CA VAL A 613 35.47 -8.90 -12.43
C VAL A 613 36.05 -8.98 -11.03
N GLU A 614 37.10 -8.19 -10.76
CA GLU A 614 37.59 -7.95 -9.41
C GLU A 614 37.50 -6.46 -9.05
N VAL A 615 36.87 -6.19 -7.91
CA VAL A 615 36.69 -4.83 -7.38
C VAL A 615 37.58 -4.64 -6.15
N PHE A 616 38.43 -3.61 -6.17
CA PHE A 616 39.34 -3.21 -5.10
C PHE A 616 38.79 -2.00 -4.35
N PHE A 617 38.39 -2.20 -3.11
CA PHE A 617 37.76 -1.21 -2.23
C PHE A 617 38.83 -0.52 -1.38
N LEU A 618 38.93 0.80 -1.48
CA LEU A 618 39.95 1.60 -0.82
C LEU A 618 39.35 2.60 0.16
N ASP A 619 40.07 2.81 1.26
CA ASP A 619 39.82 3.92 2.17
C ASP A 619 40.67 5.13 1.78
N SER A 620 40.15 5.95 0.85
CA SER A 620 40.87 7.14 0.38
C SER A 620 41.06 8.22 1.43
N THR A 621 40.39 8.15 2.58
CA THR A 621 40.56 9.12 3.68
C THR A 621 41.93 9.02 4.35
N THR A 622 42.50 7.81 4.38
CA THR A 622 43.81 7.52 5.01
C THR A 622 44.90 7.15 4.01
N LEU A 623 44.52 6.90 2.76
CA LEU A 623 45.37 6.30 1.72
C LEU A 623 46.68 7.05 1.46
N ALA A 624 46.70 8.38 1.50
CA ALA A 624 47.91 9.18 1.26
C ALA A 624 49.00 8.93 2.33
N ALA A 625 48.60 8.71 3.59
CA ALA A 625 49.52 8.42 4.69
C ALA A 625 49.79 6.91 4.83
N ASP A 626 48.85 6.06 4.42
CA ASP A 626 48.91 4.60 4.59
C ASP A 626 49.78 3.93 3.51
N ARG A 627 51.06 3.68 3.81
CA ARG A 627 51.96 2.94 2.92
C ARG A 627 51.54 1.47 2.77
N ALA A 628 50.97 0.86 3.80
CA ALA A 628 50.60 -0.55 3.77
C ALA A 628 49.45 -0.79 2.79
N GLN A 629 48.44 0.09 2.79
CA GLN A 629 47.32 0.04 1.83
C GLN A 629 47.79 0.25 0.40
N ARG A 630 48.71 1.19 0.14
CA ARG A 630 49.29 1.39 -1.21
C ARG A 630 50.08 0.18 -1.70
N SER A 631 50.92 -0.40 -0.84
CA SER A 631 51.67 -1.61 -1.19
C SER A 631 50.74 -2.83 -1.36
N TRP A 632 49.64 -2.89 -0.61
CA TRP A 632 48.60 -3.91 -0.80
C TRP A 632 47.94 -3.75 -2.17
N LEU A 633 47.44 -2.56 -2.51
CA LEU A 633 46.81 -2.28 -3.79
C LEU A 633 47.71 -2.63 -4.98
N ALA A 634 48.99 -2.21 -4.94
CA ALA A 634 49.95 -2.51 -5.98
C ALA A 634 50.16 -4.02 -6.19
N ARG A 635 50.20 -4.80 -5.10
CA ARG A 635 50.31 -6.26 -5.19
C ARG A 635 49.04 -6.88 -5.76
N GLU A 636 47.87 -6.56 -5.21
CA GLU A 636 46.61 -7.20 -5.60
C GLU A 636 46.28 -6.92 -7.07
N LEU A 637 46.43 -5.68 -7.54
CA LEU A 637 46.22 -5.35 -8.96
C LEU A 637 47.18 -6.11 -9.87
N ALA A 638 48.47 -6.18 -9.49
CA ALA A 638 49.48 -6.87 -10.30
C ALA A 638 49.25 -8.40 -10.35
N THR A 639 48.70 -9.00 -9.30
CA THR A 639 48.46 -10.45 -9.23
C THR A 639 47.06 -10.88 -9.68
N SER A 640 46.13 -9.93 -9.83
CA SER A 640 44.75 -10.23 -10.20
C SER A 640 44.66 -10.79 -11.62
N PRO A 641 44.07 -11.98 -11.81
CA PRO A 641 43.83 -12.57 -13.13
C PRO A 641 42.53 -12.06 -13.77
N ALA A 642 41.81 -11.14 -13.13
CA ALA A 642 40.50 -10.70 -13.61
C ALA A 642 40.58 -9.98 -14.95
N SER A 643 39.55 -10.18 -15.79
CA SER A 643 39.40 -9.49 -17.07
C SER A 643 39.10 -8.01 -16.89
N TRP A 644 38.33 -7.68 -15.84
CA TRP A 644 38.00 -6.31 -15.47
C TRP A 644 38.48 -6.02 -14.04
N LYS A 645 39.33 -5.01 -13.91
CA LYS A 645 39.86 -4.52 -12.63
C LYS A 645 39.25 -3.17 -12.30
N VAL A 646 38.37 -3.15 -11.31
CA VAL A 646 37.63 -1.95 -10.88
C VAL A 646 38.15 -1.47 -9.54
N VAL A 647 38.45 -0.19 -9.40
CA VAL A 647 38.87 0.41 -8.13
C VAL A 647 37.76 1.31 -7.60
N ALA A 648 37.29 1.03 -6.38
CA ALA A 648 36.26 1.81 -5.71
C ALA A 648 36.86 2.57 -4.52
N MET A 649 36.57 3.87 -4.42
CA MET A 649 37.02 4.73 -3.33
C MET A 649 36.06 5.90 -3.13
N HIS A 650 36.24 6.71 -2.08
CA HIS A 650 35.34 7.84 -1.84
C HIS A 650 35.75 9.11 -2.58
N HIS A 651 37.03 9.46 -2.53
CA HIS A 651 37.54 10.73 -3.04
C HIS A 651 38.02 10.57 -4.49
N PRO A 652 37.52 11.40 -5.45
CA PRO A 652 37.91 11.29 -6.84
C PRO A 652 39.35 11.79 -7.10
N LEU A 653 40.06 11.17 -8.06
CA LEU A 653 41.37 11.66 -8.54
C LEU A 653 41.23 12.79 -9.57
N TYR A 654 40.11 12.78 -10.29
CA TYR A 654 39.73 13.72 -11.35
C TYR A 654 38.29 14.15 -11.10
N GLY A 655 37.95 15.39 -11.42
CA GLY A 655 36.59 15.87 -11.21
C GLY A 655 36.50 17.36 -11.42
N SER A 656 35.41 17.78 -12.04
CA SER A 656 35.21 19.18 -12.40
C SER A 656 34.08 19.79 -11.58
N SER A 657 34.38 20.13 -10.32
CA SER A 657 33.47 20.86 -9.44
C SER A 657 33.70 22.37 -9.54
N LEU A 658 32.63 23.17 -9.56
CA LEU A 658 32.66 24.62 -9.41
C LEU A 658 32.84 25.05 -7.95
N LYS A 659 32.63 24.14 -6.99
CA LYS A 659 32.99 24.38 -5.60
C LYS A 659 34.50 24.26 -5.46
N ARG A 660 35.10 25.13 -4.63
CA ARG A 660 36.48 24.96 -4.14
C ARG A 660 36.53 23.83 -3.12
N GLU A 661 36.26 22.61 -3.56
CA GLU A 661 36.62 21.40 -2.84
C GLU A 661 37.97 20.97 -3.43
N THR A 662 39.01 21.01 -2.60
CA THR A 662 40.38 20.71 -3.07
C THR A 662 40.50 19.18 -3.10
N PRO A 663 40.91 18.55 -4.21
CA PRO A 663 41.31 17.15 -4.18
C PRO A 663 42.28 16.93 -3.03
N LEU A 664 42.19 15.80 -2.33
CA LEU A 664 43.11 15.49 -1.23
C LEU A 664 44.55 15.66 -1.75
N PRO A 665 45.37 16.56 -1.16
CA PRO A 665 46.69 16.88 -1.69
C PRO A 665 47.52 15.62 -1.91
N ASN A 666 48.13 15.52 -3.09
CA ASN A 666 49.02 14.43 -3.51
C ASN A 666 48.35 13.04 -3.66
N LEU A 667 47.02 12.91 -3.54
CA LEU A 667 46.35 11.60 -3.68
C LEU A 667 46.55 11.02 -5.10
N ARG A 668 46.32 11.84 -6.13
CA ARG A 668 46.51 11.43 -7.53
C ARG A 668 47.95 11.02 -7.82
N GLU A 669 48.92 11.86 -7.45
CA GLU A 669 50.35 11.62 -7.68
C GLU A 669 50.84 10.29 -7.08
N GLN A 670 50.25 9.85 -5.96
CA GLN A 670 50.66 8.65 -5.25
C GLN A 670 49.95 7.38 -5.72
N ILE A 671 48.76 7.50 -6.33
CA ILE A 671 47.89 6.36 -6.63
C ILE A 671 47.81 6.09 -8.12
N GLU A 672 47.76 7.13 -8.95
CA GLU A 672 47.66 6.99 -10.40
C GLU A 672 48.77 6.08 -10.99
N PRO A 673 50.05 6.16 -10.59
CA PRO A 673 51.07 5.23 -11.08
C PRO A 673 50.76 3.77 -10.75
N ILE A 674 50.21 3.49 -9.55
CA ILE A 674 49.84 2.14 -9.12
C ILE A 674 48.68 1.60 -9.98
N LEU A 675 47.72 2.46 -10.32
CA LEU A 675 46.58 2.09 -11.15
C LEU A 675 47.00 1.76 -12.59
N ILE A 676 47.91 2.57 -13.15
CA ILE A 676 48.44 2.37 -14.50
C ILE A 676 49.27 1.09 -14.57
N GLU A 677 50.24 0.91 -13.65
CA GLU A 677 51.10 -0.28 -13.62
C GLU A 677 50.31 -1.56 -13.32
N GLY A 678 49.26 -1.46 -12.49
CA GLY A 678 48.38 -2.57 -12.14
C GLY A 678 47.33 -2.93 -13.20
N GLY A 679 47.19 -2.09 -14.25
CA GLY A 679 46.21 -2.27 -15.32
C GLY A 679 44.76 -2.15 -14.84
N ALA A 680 44.45 -1.13 -14.03
CA ALA A 680 43.06 -0.86 -13.64
C ALA A 680 42.26 -0.30 -14.82
N ASP A 681 41.03 -0.78 -15.02
CA ASP A 681 40.17 -0.37 -16.15
C ASP A 681 39.22 0.75 -15.76
N ILE A 682 38.67 0.68 -14.54
CA ILE A 682 37.63 1.57 -14.05
C ILE A 682 37.95 2.06 -12.64
N VAL A 683 37.72 3.35 -12.39
CA VAL A 683 37.80 3.96 -11.06
C VAL A 683 36.46 4.63 -10.73
N LEU A 684 35.87 4.24 -9.61
CA LEU A 684 34.61 4.74 -9.10
C LEU A 684 34.84 5.61 -7.86
N SER A 685 34.14 6.73 -7.76
CA SER A 685 34.26 7.68 -6.64
C SER A 685 32.95 8.35 -6.26
N GLY A 686 32.83 8.82 -5.02
CA GLY A 686 31.71 9.61 -4.50
C GLY A 686 32.14 11.06 -4.23
N HIS A 687 31.81 11.58 -3.04
CA HIS A 687 32.24 12.86 -2.45
C HIS A 687 31.64 14.09 -3.11
N HIS A 688 31.77 14.21 -4.42
CA HIS A 688 31.09 15.26 -5.16
C HIS A 688 29.64 14.83 -5.41
N HIS A 689 28.69 15.62 -4.90
CA HIS A 689 27.26 15.31 -4.89
C HIS A 689 26.56 15.45 -6.26
N PHE A 690 27.13 14.83 -7.28
CA PHE A 690 26.64 14.75 -8.66
C PHE A 690 27.18 13.48 -9.34
N TYR A 691 26.61 13.16 -10.50
CA TYR A 691 27.19 12.21 -11.43
C TYR A 691 28.13 12.91 -12.40
N GLN A 692 29.31 12.33 -12.61
CA GLN A 692 30.23 12.75 -13.67
C GLN A 692 30.94 11.55 -14.29
N ARG A 693 30.95 11.50 -15.62
CA ARG A 693 31.85 10.66 -16.42
C ARG A 693 32.99 11.51 -16.95
N ILE A 694 34.21 11.06 -16.71
CA ILE A 694 35.44 11.75 -17.11
C ILE A 694 36.01 11.07 -18.36
N ARG A 695 36.63 11.85 -19.26
CA ARG A 695 37.35 11.30 -20.42
C ARG A 695 38.44 10.35 -19.93
N PRO A 696 38.63 9.17 -20.53
CA PRO A 696 39.64 8.21 -20.07
C PRO A 696 41.02 8.85 -19.91
N GLN A 697 41.70 8.55 -18.79
CA GLN A 697 43.03 9.06 -18.49
C GLN A 697 43.98 7.87 -18.45
N HIS A 698 45.01 7.89 -19.29
CA HIS A 698 45.95 6.77 -19.43
C HIS A 698 45.26 5.41 -19.69
N GLY A 699 44.15 5.42 -20.42
CA GLY A 699 43.34 4.22 -20.71
C GLY A 699 42.32 3.84 -19.64
N ILE A 700 42.33 4.51 -18.48
CA ILE A 700 41.46 4.21 -17.34
C ILE A 700 40.19 5.08 -17.38
N HIS A 701 39.02 4.48 -17.18
CA HIS A 701 37.74 5.17 -17.11
C HIS A 701 37.43 5.64 -15.68
N TYR A 702 37.06 6.92 -15.52
CA TYR A 702 36.75 7.49 -14.20
C TYR A 702 35.30 7.95 -14.11
N PHE A 703 34.65 7.58 -13.01
CA PHE A 703 33.27 7.94 -12.72
C PHE A 703 33.13 8.49 -11.30
N ILE A 704 32.36 9.56 -11.18
CA ILE A 704 31.86 10.09 -9.93
C ILE A 704 30.37 9.78 -9.88
N ALA A 705 29.91 9.12 -8.82
CA ALA A 705 28.52 8.80 -8.56
C ALA A 705 28.15 9.17 -7.11
N GLY A 706 28.42 10.41 -6.71
CA GLY A 706 28.23 10.88 -5.32
C GLY A 706 26.86 11.49 -5.03
N SER A 707 25.86 11.30 -5.89
CA SER A 707 24.50 11.83 -5.66
C SER A 707 23.51 10.76 -5.18
N GLY A 708 23.95 9.77 -4.39
CA GLY A 708 23.08 8.67 -3.95
C GLY A 708 22.01 9.03 -2.93
N GLY A 709 22.22 10.10 -2.14
CA GLY A 709 21.23 10.60 -1.19
C GLY A 709 21.14 12.13 -1.14
N LYS A 710 22.25 12.83 -1.42
CA LYS A 710 22.28 14.29 -1.48
C LYS A 710 22.73 14.77 -2.86
N VAL A 711 22.05 15.78 -3.38
CA VAL A 711 22.36 16.38 -4.69
C VAL A 711 22.88 17.81 -4.49
N ALA A 712 23.80 18.25 -5.34
CA ALA A 712 24.29 19.63 -5.36
C ALA A 712 24.09 20.32 -6.73
N PRO A 713 22.87 20.80 -7.03
CA PRO A 713 22.56 21.47 -8.29
C PRO A 713 23.44 22.69 -8.56
N GLY A 714 23.92 22.81 -9.81
CA GLY A 714 24.71 23.95 -10.28
C GLY A 714 26.19 23.90 -9.87
N THR A 715 26.67 22.77 -9.34
CA THR A 715 28.07 22.61 -8.91
C THR A 715 28.94 21.88 -9.93
N LEU A 716 28.35 21.22 -10.93
CA LEU A 716 29.09 20.50 -11.96
C LEU A 716 29.68 21.49 -13.00
N ASN A 717 31.00 21.54 -13.11
CA ASN A 717 31.70 22.31 -14.13
C ASN A 717 31.75 21.54 -15.46
N ARG A 718 30.74 21.78 -16.31
CA ARG A 718 30.62 21.18 -17.64
C ARG A 718 31.66 21.70 -18.66
N ALA A 719 32.36 22.79 -18.36
CA ALA A 719 33.35 23.41 -19.25
C ALA A 719 34.77 22.85 -19.08
N ALA A 720 35.01 21.95 -18.13
CA ALA A 720 36.32 21.36 -17.91
C ALA A 720 36.76 20.47 -19.08
N SER A 721 38.06 20.48 -19.38
CA SER A 721 38.66 19.71 -20.49
C SER A 721 38.55 18.19 -20.34
N GLU A 722 38.34 17.69 -19.13
CA GLU A 722 38.20 16.27 -18.80
C GLU A 722 36.73 15.82 -18.70
N PHE A 723 35.77 16.74 -18.76
CA PHE A 723 34.33 16.44 -18.67
C PHE A 723 33.81 15.71 -19.92
N LEU A 724 33.20 14.53 -19.75
CA LEU A 724 32.56 13.78 -20.83
C LEU A 724 31.02 13.79 -20.72
N ALA A 725 30.47 13.53 -19.54
CA ALA A 725 29.03 13.61 -19.27
C ALA A 725 28.78 13.84 -17.77
N GLY A 726 27.59 14.28 -17.38
CA GLY A 726 27.25 14.44 -15.97
C GLY A 726 25.86 15.02 -15.73
N GLU A 727 25.37 14.82 -14.50
CA GLU A 727 24.03 15.17 -14.03
C GLU A 727 24.11 15.59 -12.55
N ASP A 728 23.47 16.69 -12.19
CA ASP A 728 23.55 17.32 -10.87
C ASP A 728 22.18 17.79 -10.33
N GLN A 729 21.08 17.38 -10.96
CA GLN A 729 19.71 17.77 -10.56
C GLN A 729 18.95 16.67 -9.82
N THR A 730 19.43 15.42 -9.85
CA THR A 730 18.74 14.27 -9.28
C THR A 730 19.69 13.26 -8.63
N THR A 731 19.12 12.34 -7.85
CA THR A 731 19.87 11.23 -7.27
C THR A 731 20.17 10.16 -8.31
N ILE A 732 21.39 9.60 -8.28
CA ILE A 732 21.85 8.65 -9.30
C ILE A 732 22.59 7.48 -8.64
N ALA A 733 22.34 6.29 -9.18
CA ALA A 733 23.22 5.14 -9.08
C ALA A 733 23.71 4.77 -10.49
N LEU A 734 24.97 4.38 -10.61
CA LEU A 734 25.59 3.93 -11.85
C LEU A 734 25.44 2.41 -11.97
N LEU A 735 24.80 1.93 -13.03
CA LEU A 735 24.78 0.51 -13.39
C LEU A 735 26.02 0.17 -14.25
N LEU A 736 26.74 -0.86 -13.86
CA LEU A 736 27.93 -1.40 -14.52
C LEU A 736 27.60 -2.83 -14.96
N GLU A 737 27.48 -3.03 -16.28
CA GLU A 737 27.26 -4.34 -16.89
C GLU A 737 28.55 -4.76 -17.61
N PHE A 738 29.13 -5.87 -17.16
CA PHE A 738 30.32 -6.48 -17.77
C PHE A 738 29.88 -7.73 -18.51
N THR A 739 30.20 -7.84 -19.80
CA THR A 739 29.85 -9.00 -20.63
C THR A 739 31.06 -9.52 -21.39
N ALA A 740 31.03 -10.78 -21.84
CA ALA A 740 32.12 -11.38 -22.62
C ALA A 740 32.44 -10.62 -23.92
N ASP A 741 31.48 -9.86 -24.47
CA ASP A 741 31.59 -9.10 -25.71
C ASP A 741 32.09 -7.65 -25.49
N SER A 742 32.35 -7.25 -24.24
CA SER A 742 32.67 -5.85 -23.85
C SER A 742 34.15 -5.51 -23.79
#